data_AF-A0A8C3YC82-F1
#
_entry.id   AF-A0A8C3YC82-F1
#
_cell.length_a   1.000
_cell.length_b   1.000
_cell.length_c   1.000
_cell.angle_alpha   90.00
_cell.angle_beta   90.00
_cell.angle_gamma   90.00
#
_symmetry.space_group_name_H-M   'P 1'
#
loop_
_entity.id
_entity.type
_entity.pdbx_description
1 polymer ?
#
loop_
_entity_poly.entity_id
_entity_poly.type
_entity_poly.pdbx_seq_one_letter_code
_entity_poly.pdbx_strand_id
1 'polypeptide(L)'
;MLEVLVLKVEDPGCFWVIIKGCSPFLDHELDYQKLNNAMNDFYNSMCHNTEIKPLMLEEGQVCVVYCQELRCWCRAVIKSIVSSADHYLAECFLVDFAKYIPVKSKNIRVAVETFMQLPYRAKKFRLYCTKPVTLHVDFREDNAELVPSRKWDSAAIQYFQNVLKATTQAEAKLCAVEEDTFDVYLYVTIKNEKVCVNDDLVAKNFACYVSPMEDKNLESLKKPRLNIKSASFSSKLNPALTLWPMFLQGKDSQAMQNSHGLTFLAKCLQHPWPKSVSDLRPAARILDKAIKCNMDSLRGSSKKKSEKKHQCISLKDVNKRVESSVYWPTKRDITIYADPDIPAASALYQKSNEKPLRLAEKKEYNEKNGCVKLLQFLNPDPLKADGIADLQQLQKLKLGSQQPLVVLQNRVEPCLSLDTAPLSASLKKALQRNRFPGPSHTESYSWPPIARGCDVVVISHGGNDPLLYLPPVLTILQTEGCYKSLPSRNGPLAVIVCPRWKKAQFVFELLRDCSMFSRPLHPVLLTIGLHKDEAKNMKLPRGCDVIVTTPHSLLRLLRYQSLLFLRLCHLILDEAELLFSEASEQMFAILDNFKKNVEVEERESAPHQIVAVGVHWNRHIEHLIKEFMNDPYVVITAMEEAALYGSVQQIVHLCLECEKTSTLLHTLDFVPRQAQKTLIFTCSAAETEIVCKVVESSSIFCLKMHKELVFNLKSILEQWKKKLSCGSHIVLALTDDCIPLLAITDATCVIHFSFPSSPKTFGGRLYCMSDHFQSLAQQGSPAEQGDKKTKSVLLLTEKNACHAVGVLRYLERADAEIPSELYEFTAGVLQAKEDKKARRPLCPYLKALGFCKDKRICPDRHHVNPEVDMPRKLSNQTLPVFGYIKIIPFYILNATNYFGRIVDKHVDLYATLSAEMKEYFEDPNNKTAVEKVEKFGLYGLAEKTVFHRVQVLEMSQREDPWALDTVLVKFIDEGRTGLVTRDQLLHLPESFHILPPQAVEFIVCRVKPADDEIEWNPKVTRYIHHKIIGKLHEAKVMLALGNTVWIDPMVHITRLSNLKTSVIDYNVRAEILSMGMGIDNSEHVEQLKRLYREAKMSTFEESLSQTLVPSSATDAVGPQSIRPEDRSSERGADSETDSENQKQGWLFTSWLTENH
;
A
#
# COMPACT_ATOMS: atom_id res chain seq x y z
N MET A 1 -28.17 -58.63 7.95
CA MET A 1 -26.81 -58.14 7.61
C MET A 1 -25.96 -59.34 7.25
N LEU A 2 -24.90 -59.13 6.48
CA LEU A 2 -23.89 -60.12 6.13
C LEU A 2 -22.69 -59.88 7.04
N GLU A 3 -22.18 -60.88 7.77
CA GLU A 3 -20.86 -60.73 8.39
C GLU A 3 -19.80 -60.76 7.28
N VAL A 4 -18.76 -59.93 7.37
CA VAL A 4 -17.74 -59.78 6.33
C VAL A 4 -16.32 -59.72 6.90
N LEU A 5 -15.36 -60.17 6.09
CA LEU A 5 -13.92 -60.05 6.33
C LEU A 5 -13.30 -59.27 5.18
N VAL A 6 -12.75 -58.08 5.45
CA VAL A 6 -12.11 -57.25 4.42
C VAL A 6 -10.72 -57.81 4.08
N LEU A 7 -10.47 -58.03 2.78
CA LEU A 7 -9.20 -58.54 2.24
C LEU A 7 -8.27 -57.42 1.77
N LYS A 8 -8.81 -56.48 0.99
CA LYS A 8 -8.07 -55.40 0.33
C LYS A 8 -8.92 -54.14 0.31
N VAL A 9 -8.30 -53.00 0.59
CA VAL A 9 -8.92 -51.67 0.45
C VAL A 9 -8.14 -50.92 -0.62
N GLU A 10 -8.83 -50.44 -1.65
CA GLU A 10 -8.26 -49.49 -2.62
C GLU A 10 -8.68 -48.08 -2.18
N ASP A 11 -9.99 -47.86 -2.05
CA ASP A 11 -10.60 -46.70 -1.38
C ASP A 11 -12.01 -47.10 -0.84
N PRO A 12 -12.75 -46.25 -0.09
CA PRO A 12 -14.10 -46.60 0.39
C PRO A 12 -15.14 -46.81 -0.74
N GLY A 13 -14.86 -46.35 -1.96
CA GLY A 13 -15.62 -46.68 -3.17
C GLY A 13 -15.23 -48.02 -3.82
N CYS A 14 -14.12 -48.64 -3.43
CA CYS A 14 -13.66 -49.93 -3.92
C CYS A 14 -12.85 -50.70 -2.85
N PHE A 15 -13.49 -51.65 -2.18
CA PHE A 15 -12.83 -52.59 -1.27
C PHE A 15 -13.33 -54.02 -1.49
N TRP A 16 -12.52 -55.01 -1.16
CA TRP A 16 -12.78 -56.42 -1.41
C TRP A 16 -12.99 -57.19 -0.12
N VAL A 17 -14.00 -58.05 -0.06
CA VAL A 17 -14.39 -58.80 1.16
C VAL A 17 -14.67 -60.27 0.86
N ILE A 18 -14.63 -61.09 1.91
CA ILE A 18 -15.26 -62.42 1.99
C ILE A 18 -16.49 -62.30 2.88
N ILE A 19 -17.60 -62.93 2.49
CA ILE A 19 -18.83 -63.00 3.30
C ILE A 19 -18.76 -64.24 4.23
N LYS A 20 -19.17 -64.10 5.49
CA LYS A 20 -19.12 -65.11 6.55
C LYS A 20 -20.53 -65.53 7.00
N GLY A 21 -21.22 -66.31 6.16
CA GLY A 21 -22.59 -66.75 6.43
C GLY A 21 -23.62 -65.61 6.50
N CYS A 22 -24.89 -65.88 6.78
CA CYS A 22 -25.57 -67.17 6.81
C CYS A 22 -26.95 -67.00 6.15
N SER A 23 -27.24 -67.78 5.10
CA SER A 23 -28.54 -67.82 4.40
C SER A 23 -28.70 -69.19 3.72
N PRO A 24 -29.90 -69.59 3.23
CA PRO A 24 -30.30 -71.00 3.16
C PRO A 24 -29.68 -71.86 2.03
N PHE A 25 -28.60 -71.42 1.40
CA PHE A 25 -27.86 -72.17 0.38
C PHE A 25 -26.42 -72.39 0.85
N LEU A 26 -25.97 -73.65 0.78
CA LEU A 26 -24.72 -74.13 1.41
C LEU A 26 -23.48 -73.41 0.87
N ASP A 27 -22.69 -72.83 1.76
CA ASP A 27 -21.36 -72.32 1.45
C ASP A 27 -20.50 -72.32 2.74
N HIS A 28 -19.86 -73.47 3.06
CA HIS A 28 -18.95 -73.54 4.21
C HIS A 28 -17.52 -73.14 3.79
N GLU A 29 -16.78 -72.52 4.70
CA GLU A 29 -15.33 -72.32 4.55
C GLU A 29 -14.58 -73.64 4.31
N LEU A 30 -15.13 -74.76 4.81
CA LEU A 30 -14.70 -76.12 4.55
C LEU A 30 -14.75 -76.50 3.05
N ASP A 31 -15.70 -75.97 2.26
CA ASP A 31 -15.87 -76.34 0.85
C ASP A 31 -14.89 -75.60 -0.06
N TYR A 32 -14.60 -74.33 0.25
CA TYR A 32 -13.45 -73.63 -0.33
C TYR A 32 -12.11 -74.26 0.07
N GLN A 33 -11.98 -74.81 1.28
CA GLN A 33 -10.81 -75.59 1.69
C GLN A 33 -10.69 -76.91 0.92
N LYS A 34 -11.78 -77.68 0.76
CA LYS A 34 -11.83 -78.89 -0.08
C LYS A 34 -11.43 -78.58 -1.52
N LEU A 35 -12.02 -77.54 -2.12
CA LEU A 35 -11.68 -77.08 -3.47
C LEU A 35 -10.19 -76.73 -3.58
N ASN A 36 -9.66 -75.94 -2.65
CA ASN A 36 -8.25 -75.55 -2.67
C ASN A 36 -7.33 -76.78 -2.55
N ASN A 37 -7.63 -77.72 -1.65
CA ASN A 37 -6.82 -78.94 -1.48
C ASN A 37 -6.86 -79.80 -2.75
N ALA A 38 -8.05 -80.16 -3.24
CA ALA A 38 -8.22 -81.00 -4.43
C ALA A 38 -7.61 -80.37 -5.70
N MET A 39 -7.74 -79.04 -5.86
CA MET A 39 -7.08 -78.29 -6.92
C MET A 39 -5.55 -78.35 -6.80
N ASN A 40 -5.00 -78.21 -5.59
CA ASN A 40 -3.56 -78.29 -5.37
C ASN A 40 -3.02 -79.69 -5.64
N ASP A 41 -3.67 -80.75 -5.15
CA ASP A 41 -3.27 -82.14 -5.40
C ASP A 41 -3.29 -82.47 -6.90
N PHE A 42 -4.30 -81.99 -7.64
CA PHE A 42 -4.40 -82.13 -9.09
C PHE A 42 -3.27 -81.41 -9.85
N TYR A 43 -3.06 -80.11 -9.63
CA TYR A 43 -2.05 -79.36 -10.39
C TYR A 43 -0.60 -79.63 -9.92
N ASN A 44 -0.40 -80.11 -8.69
CA ASN A 44 0.90 -80.60 -8.23
C ASN A 44 1.26 -81.95 -8.86
N SER A 45 0.33 -82.90 -8.91
CA SER A 45 0.58 -84.21 -9.55
C SER A 45 0.79 -84.08 -11.06
N MET A 46 0.04 -83.19 -11.73
CA MET A 46 0.17 -82.91 -13.17
C MET A 46 1.29 -81.91 -13.56
N CYS A 47 2.18 -81.51 -12.65
CA CYS A 47 3.09 -80.37 -12.87
C CYS A 47 4.02 -80.50 -14.10
N HIS A 48 4.37 -81.73 -14.49
CA HIS A 48 5.20 -82.04 -15.65
C HIS A 48 4.44 -82.18 -16.99
N ASN A 49 3.11 -82.30 -16.97
CA ASN A 49 2.36 -82.68 -18.17
C ASN A 49 2.17 -81.49 -19.13
N THR A 50 2.45 -81.70 -20.43
CA THR A 50 2.52 -80.60 -21.42
C THR A 50 1.15 -80.05 -21.79
N GLU A 51 0.12 -80.90 -21.73
CA GLU A 51 -1.23 -80.66 -22.26
C GLU A 51 -2.02 -79.59 -21.48
N ILE A 52 -1.69 -79.35 -20.21
CA ILE A 52 -2.42 -78.39 -19.35
C ILE A 52 -1.82 -76.98 -19.41
N LYS A 53 -0.89 -76.72 -20.35
CA LYS A 53 -0.36 -75.38 -20.63
C LYS A 53 -1.27 -74.69 -21.67
N PRO A 54 -1.72 -73.45 -21.43
CA PRO A 54 -2.51 -72.72 -22.43
C PRO A 54 -1.66 -72.43 -23.69
N LEU A 55 -2.24 -72.69 -24.87
CA LEU A 55 -1.58 -72.49 -26.18
C LEU A 55 -1.33 -71.01 -26.49
N MET A 56 -2.28 -70.15 -26.11
CA MET A 56 -2.19 -68.69 -26.12
C MET A 56 -2.70 -68.16 -24.78
N LEU A 57 -2.24 -66.98 -24.39
CA LEU A 57 -2.72 -66.25 -23.22
C LEU A 57 -3.53 -65.03 -23.70
N GLU A 58 -4.72 -64.83 -23.14
CA GLU A 58 -5.60 -63.71 -23.48
C GLU A 58 -5.97 -62.90 -22.23
N GLU A 59 -6.12 -61.58 -22.37
CA GLU A 59 -6.61 -60.73 -21.27
C GLU A 59 -8.10 -61.02 -21.01
N GLY A 60 -8.46 -61.17 -19.73
CA GLY A 60 -9.78 -61.67 -19.31
C GLY A 60 -9.89 -63.20 -19.20
N GLN A 61 -8.89 -63.96 -19.65
CA GLN A 61 -8.90 -65.43 -19.57
C GLN A 61 -8.88 -65.92 -18.11
N VAL A 62 -9.78 -66.85 -17.78
CA VAL A 62 -9.79 -67.58 -16.50
C VAL A 62 -8.75 -68.69 -16.55
N CYS A 63 -7.88 -68.76 -15.53
CA CYS A 63 -6.78 -69.71 -15.46
C CYS A 63 -6.51 -70.15 -14.01
N VAL A 64 -5.59 -71.10 -13.84
CA VAL A 64 -5.07 -71.49 -12.52
C VAL A 64 -3.57 -71.23 -12.50
N VAL A 65 -3.10 -70.56 -11.43
CA VAL A 65 -1.73 -70.04 -11.32
C VAL A 65 -1.09 -70.42 -10.00
N TYR A 66 0.20 -70.76 -10.00
CA TYR A 66 0.91 -71.07 -8.76
C TYR A 66 1.38 -69.78 -8.06
N CYS A 67 0.74 -69.44 -6.94
CA CYS A 67 1.13 -68.31 -6.10
C CYS A 67 2.29 -68.72 -5.18
N GLN A 68 3.49 -68.16 -5.43
CA GLN A 68 4.68 -68.50 -4.65
C GLN A 68 4.60 -68.06 -3.17
N GLU A 69 3.84 -66.99 -2.88
CA GLU A 69 3.68 -66.44 -1.53
C GLU A 69 2.74 -67.30 -0.68
N LEU A 70 1.61 -67.73 -1.25
CA LEU A 70 0.64 -68.62 -0.61
C LEU A 70 1.08 -70.11 -0.69
N ARG A 71 2.10 -70.41 -1.50
CA ARG A 71 2.61 -71.77 -1.81
C ARG A 71 1.54 -72.74 -2.33
N CYS A 72 0.57 -72.21 -3.07
CA CYS A 72 -0.53 -72.99 -3.61
C CYS A 72 -0.94 -72.52 -5.02
N TRP A 73 -1.55 -73.42 -5.77
CA TRP A 73 -2.34 -73.11 -6.94
C TRP A 73 -3.59 -72.33 -6.54
N CYS A 74 -3.88 -71.27 -7.29
CA CYS A 74 -4.97 -70.34 -7.06
C CYS A 74 -5.77 -70.13 -8.35
N ARG A 75 -7.10 -69.98 -8.25
CA ARG A 75 -7.94 -69.56 -9.37
C ARG A 75 -7.66 -68.08 -9.67
N ALA A 76 -7.54 -67.72 -10.93
CA ALA A 76 -7.18 -66.37 -11.34
C ALA A 76 -7.80 -65.95 -12.68
N VAL A 77 -7.80 -64.63 -12.91
CA VAL A 77 -8.12 -64.02 -14.21
C VAL A 77 -6.91 -63.21 -14.67
N ILE A 78 -6.48 -63.39 -15.92
CA ILE A 78 -5.43 -62.57 -16.53
C ILE A 78 -5.96 -61.14 -16.71
N LYS A 79 -5.22 -60.14 -16.21
CA LYS A 79 -5.60 -58.72 -16.26
C LYS A 79 -4.73 -57.89 -17.18
N SER A 80 -3.45 -58.23 -17.33
CA SER A 80 -2.57 -57.66 -18.36
C SER A 80 -1.51 -58.67 -18.79
N ILE A 81 -1.01 -58.59 -20.03
CA ILE A 81 0.08 -59.44 -20.52
C ILE A 81 1.26 -58.58 -20.98
N VAL A 82 2.40 -58.73 -20.32
CA VAL A 82 3.65 -58.04 -20.67
C VAL A 82 4.59 -58.99 -21.40
N SER A 83 4.99 -58.64 -22.61
CA SER A 83 6.01 -59.35 -23.38
C SER A 83 7.41 -58.99 -22.88
N SER A 84 8.25 -60.00 -22.70
CA SER A 84 9.69 -59.87 -22.46
C SER A 84 10.42 -60.91 -23.32
N ALA A 85 11.67 -60.62 -23.71
CA ALA A 85 12.34 -61.25 -24.85
C ALA A 85 12.26 -62.79 -24.90
N ASP A 86 12.42 -63.45 -23.75
CA ASP A 86 12.39 -64.92 -23.65
C ASP A 86 11.09 -65.50 -23.06
N HIS A 87 10.30 -64.70 -22.33
CA HIS A 87 9.16 -65.15 -21.53
C HIS A 87 8.04 -64.09 -21.44
N TYR A 88 6.78 -64.50 -21.63
CA TYR A 88 5.63 -63.69 -21.22
C TYR A 88 5.46 -63.66 -19.69
N LEU A 89 5.14 -62.48 -19.17
CA LEU A 89 4.79 -62.25 -17.77
C LEU A 89 3.38 -61.65 -17.73
N ALA A 90 2.43 -62.40 -17.18
CA ALA A 90 1.04 -62.00 -17.07
C ALA A 90 0.73 -61.50 -15.66
N GLU A 91 0.02 -60.39 -15.54
CA GLU A 91 -0.55 -59.96 -14.27
C GLU A 91 -1.87 -60.70 -14.04
N CYS A 92 -1.92 -61.49 -12.97
CA CYS A 92 -3.05 -62.37 -12.68
C CYS A 92 -3.74 -61.92 -11.39
N PHE A 93 -5.05 -61.70 -11.45
CA PHE A 93 -5.88 -61.38 -10.29
C PHE A 93 -6.44 -62.66 -9.66
N LEU A 94 -6.03 -62.95 -8.42
CA LEU A 94 -6.48 -64.11 -7.65
C LEU A 94 -7.91 -63.88 -7.13
N VAL A 95 -8.89 -64.53 -7.76
CA VAL A 95 -10.32 -64.25 -7.57
C VAL A 95 -10.87 -64.63 -6.18
N ASP A 96 -10.15 -65.49 -5.45
CA ASP A 96 -10.52 -65.90 -4.09
C ASP A 96 -9.77 -65.13 -2.99
N PHE A 97 -8.76 -64.32 -3.36
CA PHE A 97 -7.86 -63.61 -2.45
C PHE A 97 -7.76 -62.10 -2.70
N ALA A 98 -8.46 -61.57 -3.72
CA ALA A 98 -8.44 -60.16 -4.15
C ALA A 98 -7.03 -59.59 -4.46
N LYS A 99 -6.05 -60.44 -4.79
CA LYS A 99 -4.64 -60.06 -4.94
C LYS A 99 -4.18 -60.11 -6.39
N TYR A 100 -3.47 -59.09 -6.83
CA TYR A 100 -2.75 -59.08 -8.10
C TYR A 100 -1.35 -59.68 -7.90
N ILE A 101 -0.96 -60.63 -8.75
CA ILE A 101 0.39 -61.21 -8.75
C ILE A 101 0.99 -61.28 -10.17
N PRO A 102 2.29 -60.99 -10.35
CA PRO A 102 2.99 -61.21 -11.61
C PRO A 102 3.36 -62.70 -11.76
N VAL A 103 2.87 -63.36 -12.82
CA VAL A 103 3.06 -64.78 -13.08
C VAL A 103 3.77 -64.99 -14.42
N LYS A 104 4.91 -65.68 -14.41
CA LYS A 104 5.59 -66.13 -15.64
C LYS A 104 4.73 -67.20 -16.32
N SER A 105 4.56 -67.14 -17.65
CA SER A 105 3.69 -68.04 -18.42
C SER A 105 3.82 -69.54 -18.07
N LYS A 106 5.04 -70.01 -17.80
CA LYS A 106 5.33 -71.40 -17.39
C LYS A 106 4.66 -71.85 -16.07
N ASN A 107 4.18 -70.92 -15.25
CA ASN A 107 3.45 -71.16 -13.99
C ASN A 107 1.91 -70.99 -14.13
N ILE A 108 1.42 -70.76 -15.35
CA ILE A 108 -0.02 -70.68 -15.67
C ILE A 108 -0.49 -72.05 -16.20
N ARG A 109 -1.71 -72.45 -15.86
CA ARG A 109 -2.38 -73.67 -16.32
C ARG A 109 -3.81 -73.37 -16.77
N VAL A 110 -4.32 -74.18 -17.68
CA VAL A 110 -5.74 -74.14 -18.10
C VAL A 110 -6.63 -74.43 -16.88
N ALA A 111 -7.68 -73.64 -16.70
CA ALA A 111 -8.71 -73.85 -15.68
C ALA A 111 -9.56 -75.08 -16.02
N VAL A 112 -9.56 -76.10 -15.14
CA VAL A 112 -10.49 -77.23 -15.27
C VAL A 112 -11.86 -76.83 -14.71
N GLU A 113 -12.91 -77.12 -15.48
CA GLU A 113 -14.29 -76.66 -15.23
C GLU A 113 -14.84 -77.08 -13.86
N THR A 114 -14.48 -78.27 -13.36
CA THR A 114 -14.87 -78.75 -12.03
C THR A 114 -14.39 -77.83 -10.90
N PHE A 115 -13.26 -77.13 -11.06
CA PHE A 115 -12.74 -76.18 -10.06
C PHE A 115 -13.37 -74.77 -10.19
N MET A 116 -14.17 -74.53 -11.24
CA MET A 116 -14.85 -73.26 -11.50
C MET A 116 -16.32 -73.26 -11.06
N GLN A 117 -16.82 -74.38 -10.51
CA GLN A 117 -18.22 -74.54 -10.07
C GLN A 117 -18.57 -73.71 -8.83
N LEU A 118 -17.64 -73.51 -7.88
CA LEU A 118 -17.86 -72.57 -6.78
C LEU A 118 -17.67 -71.13 -7.25
N PRO A 119 -18.50 -70.16 -6.82
CA PRO A 119 -18.33 -68.75 -7.18
C PRO A 119 -16.99 -68.20 -6.67
N TYR A 120 -16.56 -67.06 -7.20
CA TYR A 120 -15.35 -66.37 -6.72
C TYR A 120 -15.54 -65.87 -5.28
N ARG A 121 -14.61 -66.21 -4.38
CA ARG A 121 -14.76 -66.00 -2.93
C ARG A 121 -14.65 -64.52 -2.52
N ALA A 122 -13.84 -63.74 -3.22
CA ALA A 122 -13.73 -62.30 -2.97
C ALA A 122 -14.81 -61.53 -3.74
N LYS A 123 -15.61 -60.71 -3.04
CA LYS A 123 -16.61 -59.82 -3.62
C LYS A 123 -16.13 -58.36 -3.54
N LYS A 124 -16.43 -57.57 -4.56
CA LYS A 124 -16.11 -56.14 -4.62
C LYS A 124 -17.26 -55.33 -4.01
N PHE A 125 -16.96 -54.56 -2.97
CA PHE A 125 -17.91 -53.75 -2.21
C PHE A 125 -17.62 -52.24 -2.39
N ARG A 126 -18.67 -51.43 -2.29
CA ARG A 126 -18.66 -49.96 -2.38
C ARG A 126 -19.59 -49.40 -1.29
N LEU A 127 -19.21 -48.29 -0.65
CA LEU A 127 -20.08 -47.64 0.33
C LEU A 127 -21.26 -46.94 -0.36
N TYR A 128 -22.49 -47.33 0.00
CA TYR A 128 -23.72 -46.83 -0.60
C TYR A 128 -24.01 -45.36 -0.22
N CYS A 129 -24.54 -44.61 -1.19
CA CYS A 129 -24.92 -43.19 -1.10
C CYS A 129 -23.84 -42.18 -0.66
N THR A 130 -22.61 -42.61 -0.34
CA THR A 130 -21.50 -41.70 0.03
C THR A 130 -20.63 -41.35 -1.17
N LYS A 131 -20.42 -40.05 -1.42
CA LYS A 131 -19.33 -39.57 -2.30
C LYS A 131 -18.24 -38.88 -1.49
N PRO A 132 -16.96 -39.02 -1.87
CA PRO A 132 -15.89 -38.22 -1.27
C PRO A 132 -16.16 -36.72 -1.50
N VAL A 133 -15.69 -35.88 -0.59
CA VAL A 133 -15.63 -34.42 -0.82
C VAL A 133 -14.21 -33.96 -1.12
N THR A 134 -14.08 -32.76 -1.68
CA THR A 134 -12.82 -32.02 -1.81
C THR A 134 -13.05 -30.58 -1.41
N LEU A 135 -12.05 -29.93 -0.83
CA LEU A 135 -12.10 -28.49 -0.62
C LEU A 135 -12.03 -27.78 -1.99
N HIS A 136 -13.05 -27.00 -2.30
CA HIS A 136 -13.06 -26.05 -3.40
C HIS A 136 -12.90 -24.65 -2.83
N VAL A 137 -11.80 -24.00 -3.18
CA VAL A 137 -11.56 -22.60 -2.86
C VAL A 137 -11.94 -21.78 -4.08
N ASP A 138 -12.97 -20.93 -3.97
CA ASP A 138 -13.19 -19.92 -5.01
C ASP A 138 -12.32 -18.70 -4.73
N PHE A 139 -11.18 -18.68 -5.41
CA PHE A 139 -10.19 -17.60 -5.38
C PHE A 139 -10.74 -16.22 -5.80
N ARG A 140 -12.01 -16.11 -6.23
CA ARG A 140 -12.69 -14.85 -6.57
C ARG A 140 -13.49 -14.25 -5.41
N GLU A 141 -13.98 -15.10 -4.51
CA GLU A 141 -14.88 -14.74 -3.41
C GLU A 141 -14.24 -14.94 -2.02
N ASP A 142 -13.05 -15.54 -1.96
CA ASP A 142 -12.29 -15.86 -0.73
C ASP A 142 -13.00 -16.90 0.18
N ASN A 143 -13.98 -17.61 -0.39
CA ASN A 143 -14.72 -18.70 0.24
C ASN A 143 -14.07 -20.07 -0.05
N ALA A 144 -14.17 -20.99 0.92
CA ALA A 144 -13.67 -22.35 0.82
C ALA A 144 -14.73 -23.36 1.29
N GLU A 145 -15.33 -24.10 0.35
CA GLU A 145 -16.43 -25.02 0.58
C GLU A 145 -16.06 -26.48 0.28
N LEU A 146 -16.76 -27.43 0.90
CA LEU A 146 -16.56 -28.86 0.64
C LEU A 146 -17.53 -29.34 -0.44
N VAL A 147 -17.03 -29.57 -1.65
CA VAL A 147 -17.84 -30.00 -2.81
C VAL A 147 -17.66 -31.48 -3.11
N PRO A 148 -18.66 -32.17 -3.71
CA PRO A 148 -18.53 -33.56 -4.11
C PRO A 148 -17.38 -33.80 -5.11
N SER A 149 -16.54 -34.79 -4.81
CA SER A 149 -15.38 -35.22 -5.58
C SER A 149 -15.68 -36.50 -6.39
N ARG A 150 -14.85 -36.76 -7.41
CA ARG A 150 -14.81 -38.06 -8.13
C ARG A 150 -13.73 -39.01 -7.60
N LYS A 151 -12.98 -38.62 -6.57
CA LYS A 151 -11.91 -39.42 -5.95
C LYS A 151 -11.83 -39.15 -4.45
N TRP A 152 -11.60 -40.22 -3.68
CA TRP A 152 -11.21 -40.11 -2.28
C TRP A 152 -9.78 -39.56 -2.17
N ASP A 153 -9.52 -38.79 -1.12
CA ASP A 153 -8.17 -38.31 -0.83
C ASP A 153 -7.37 -39.34 -0.01
N SER A 154 -6.07 -39.11 0.15
CA SER A 154 -5.21 -40.03 0.91
C SER A 154 -5.55 -40.07 2.40
N ALA A 155 -6.11 -38.99 2.96
CA ALA A 155 -6.49 -38.91 4.37
C ALA A 155 -7.71 -39.80 4.67
N ALA A 156 -8.77 -39.73 3.86
CA ALA A 156 -9.95 -40.58 3.97
C ALA A 156 -9.62 -42.05 3.75
N ILE A 157 -8.78 -42.38 2.76
CA ILE A 157 -8.34 -43.76 2.50
C ILE A 157 -7.53 -44.29 3.69
N GLN A 158 -6.57 -43.51 4.21
CA GLN A 158 -5.78 -43.90 5.37
C GLN A 158 -6.65 -44.02 6.63
N TYR A 159 -7.63 -43.14 6.82
CA TYR A 159 -8.59 -43.19 7.92
C TYR A 159 -9.44 -44.46 7.86
N PHE A 160 -10.08 -44.74 6.72
CA PHE A 160 -10.88 -45.94 6.48
C PHE A 160 -10.07 -47.23 6.69
N GLN A 161 -8.83 -47.28 6.19
CA GLN A 161 -7.92 -48.40 6.47
C GLN A 161 -7.57 -48.55 7.96
N ASN A 162 -7.47 -47.46 8.71
CA ASN A 162 -7.18 -47.52 10.15
C ASN A 162 -8.40 -47.93 10.98
N VAL A 163 -9.60 -47.47 10.62
CA VAL A 163 -10.89 -47.96 11.16
C VAL A 163 -10.98 -49.47 10.99
N LEU A 164 -10.73 -49.98 9.78
CA LEU A 164 -10.77 -51.42 9.48
C LEU A 164 -9.67 -52.22 10.20
N LYS A 165 -8.47 -51.67 10.41
CA LYS A 165 -7.42 -52.31 11.23
C LYS A 165 -7.75 -52.35 12.74
N ALA A 166 -8.56 -51.41 13.23
CA ALA A 166 -9.01 -51.36 14.62
C ALA A 166 -10.30 -52.16 14.88
N THR A 167 -10.87 -52.76 13.84
CA THR A 167 -12.15 -53.48 13.87
C THR A 167 -11.97 -54.92 14.36
N THR A 168 -12.86 -55.35 15.26
CA THR A 168 -12.93 -56.75 15.75
C THR A 168 -13.92 -57.61 14.97
N GLN A 169 -15.00 -57.00 14.47
CA GLN A 169 -16.04 -57.64 13.67
C GLN A 169 -16.60 -56.63 12.67
N ALA A 170 -16.88 -57.05 11.43
CA ALA A 170 -17.48 -56.19 10.41
C ALA A 170 -18.75 -56.82 9.83
N GLU A 171 -19.78 -56.01 9.64
CA GLU A 171 -21.07 -56.40 9.08
C GLU A 171 -21.48 -55.44 7.96
N ALA A 172 -22.02 -55.97 6.88
CA ALA A 172 -22.56 -55.19 5.77
C ALA A 172 -24.08 -55.33 5.67
N LYS A 173 -24.77 -54.21 5.45
CA LYS A 173 -26.17 -54.17 5.00
C LYS A 173 -26.16 -53.87 3.50
N LEU A 174 -26.51 -54.88 2.70
CA LEU A 174 -26.65 -54.75 1.25
C LEU A 174 -27.81 -53.81 0.89
N CYS A 175 -27.57 -52.94 -0.09
CA CYS A 175 -28.52 -51.94 -0.58
C CYS A 175 -28.83 -52.12 -2.07
N ALA A 176 -27.80 -52.33 -2.89
CA ALA A 176 -27.93 -52.61 -4.32
C ALA A 176 -26.78 -53.51 -4.80
N VAL A 177 -26.92 -54.05 -6.01
CA VAL A 177 -25.86 -54.77 -6.73
C VAL A 177 -25.83 -54.24 -8.16
N GLU A 178 -24.67 -53.74 -8.60
CA GLU A 178 -24.42 -53.27 -9.96
C GLU A 178 -23.26 -54.09 -10.56
N GLU A 179 -23.56 -54.88 -11.60
CA GLU A 179 -22.63 -55.85 -12.19
C GLU A 179 -22.05 -56.80 -11.11
N ASP A 180 -20.74 -56.79 -10.89
CA ASP A 180 -20.03 -57.55 -9.83
C ASP A 180 -19.79 -56.71 -8.54
N THR A 181 -20.35 -55.51 -8.42
CA THR A 181 -20.14 -54.58 -7.29
C THR A 181 -21.36 -54.53 -6.35
N PHE A 182 -21.13 -54.74 -5.05
CA PHE A 182 -22.14 -54.72 -4.00
C PHE A 182 -22.12 -53.38 -3.25
N ASP A 183 -23.24 -52.67 -3.25
CA ASP A 183 -23.40 -51.41 -2.53
C ASP A 183 -23.91 -51.64 -1.11
N VAL A 184 -23.18 -51.15 -0.11
CA VAL A 184 -23.47 -51.46 1.29
C VAL A 184 -23.40 -50.26 2.24
N TYR A 185 -24.18 -50.33 3.32
CA TYR A 185 -23.77 -49.71 4.58
C TYR A 185 -22.84 -50.66 5.32
N LEU A 186 -21.64 -50.19 5.68
CA LEU A 186 -20.66 -50.97 6.42
C LEU A 186 -20.68 -50.58 7.90
N TYR A 187 -20.87 -51.57 8.76
CA TYR A 187 -20.83 -51.43 10.21
C TYR A 187 -19.60 -52.17 10.75
N VAL A 188 -18.92 -51.57 11.72
CA VAL A 188 -17.69 -52.12 12.32
C VAL A 188 -17.73 -52.03 13.84
N THR A 189 -17.30 -53.10 14.51
CA THR A 189 -17.22 -53.15 15.97
C THR A 189 -15.80 -52.78 16.42
N ILE A 190 -15.66 -51.62 17.06
CA ILE A 190 -14.39 -51.10 17.60
C ILE A 190 -14.59 -50.87 19.10
N LYS A 191 -13.74 -51.48 19.94
CA LYS A 191 -13.87 -51.43 21.42
C LYS A 191 -15.27 -51.81 21.96
N ASN A 192 -15.94 -52.75 21.30
CA ASN A 192 -17.34 -53.16 21.54
C ASN A 192 -18.43 -52.14 21.16
N GLU A 193 -18.09 -51.01 20.55
CA GLU A 193 -19.06 -50.07 19.97
C GLU A 193 -19.22 -50.33 18.46
N LYS A 194 -20.46 -50.37 17.96
CA LYS A 194 -20.79 -50.63 16.55
C LYS A 194 -20.98 -49.33 15.79
N VAL A 195 -19.99 -48.96 14.97
CA VAL A 195 -19.95 -47.71 14.20
C VAL A 195 -20.40 -47.96 12.77
N CYS A 196 -21.26 -47.11 12.22
CA CYS A 196 -21.53 -47.07 10.78
C CYS A 196 -20.44 -46.26 10.07
N VAL A 197 -19.69 -46.89 9.17
CA VAL A 197 -18.52 -46.25 8.54
C VAL A 197 -18.96 -45.23 7.48
N ASN A 198 -20.12 -45.42 6.85
CA ASN A 198 -20.71 -44.43 5.95
C ASN A 198 -20.99 -43.12 6.72
N ASP A 199 -21.65 -43.22 7.88
CA ASP A 199 -21.99 -42.05 8.71
C ASP A 199 -20.75 -41.39 9.31
N ASP A 200 -19.76 -42.17 9.76
CA ASP A 200 -18.54 -41.63 10.36
C ASP A 200 -17.63 -40.91 9.35
N LEU A 201 -17.57 -41.39 8.10
CA LEU A 201 -16.87 -40.68 7.01
C LEU A 201 -17.57 -39.36 6.65
N VAL A 202 -18.91 -39.31 6.69
CA VAL A 202 -19.66 -38.06 6.49
C VAL A 202 -19.47 -37.11 7.68
N ALA A 203 -19.60 -37.59 8.91
CA ALA A 203 -19.44 -36.79 10.13
C ALA A 203 -18.01 -36.22 10.32
N LYS A 204 -17.00 -36.82 9.67
CA LYS A 204 -15.62 -36.32 9.64
C LYS A 204 -15.28 -35.48 8.40
N ASN A 205 -16.27 -35.11 7.59
CA ASN A 205 -16.08 -34.33 6.36
C ASN A 205 -15.16 -34.99 5.32
N PHE A 206 -15.05 -36.33 5.33
CA PHE A 206 -14.40 -37.07 4.24
C PHE A 206 -15.37 -37.39 3.09
N ALA A 207 -16.67 -37.38 3.37
CA ALA A 207 -17.73 -37.70 2.43
C ALA A 207 -18.98 -36.82 2.61
N CYS A 208 -19.87 -36.84 1.62
CA CYS A 208 -21.25 -36.36 1.73
C CYS A 208 -22.23 -37.45 1.26
N TYR A 209 -23.47 -37.38 1.74
CA TYR A 209 -24.57 -38.21 1.22
C TYR A 209 -25.16 -37.60 -0.05
N VAL A 210 -25.47 -38.45 -1.04
CA VAL A 210 -26.03 -38.07 -2.36
C VAL A 210 -27.27 -38.90 -2.66
N SER A 211 -28.30 -38.28 -3.25
CA SER A 211 -29.54 -38.98 -3.54
C SER A 211 -29.42 -39.89 -4.79
N PRO A 212 -30.12 -41.04 -4.84
CA PRO A 212 -30.10 -41.92 -6.01
C PRO A 212 -30.64 -41.31 -7.32
N MET A 213 -31.23 -40.11 -7.28
CA MET A 213 -31.77 -39.40 -8.44
C MET A 213 -30.74 -38.49 -9.11
N GLU A 214 -29.71 -38.04 -8.39
CA GLU A 214 -28.75 -37.04 -8.90
C GLU A 214 -27.64 -37.63 -9.78
N ASP A 215 -27.22 -38.88 -9.54
CA ASP A 215 -26.09 -39.47 -10.28
C ASP A 215 -26.33 -39.56 -11.79
N LYS A 216 -27.57 -39.84 -12.21
CA LYS A 216 -27.95 -39.92 -13.63
C LYS A 216 -27.76 -38.61 -14.39
N ASN A 217 -27.77 -37.47 -13.70
CA ASN A 217 -27.59 -36.15 -14.31
C ASN A 217 -26.10 -35.74 -14.45
N LEU A 218 -25.16 -36.45 -13.82
CA LEU A 218 -23.74 -36.08 -13.81
C LEU A 218 -22.87 -36.88 -14.79
N GLU A 219 -23.37 -38.04 -15.28
CA GLU A 219 -22.70 -38.84 -16.32
C GLU A 219 -22.97 -38.33 -17.74
N SER A 220 -24.16 -37.79 -18.01
CA SER A 220 -24.53 -37.20 -19.30
C SER A 220 -23.60 -36.04 -19.72
N LEU A 221 -23.02 -35.34 -18.75
CA LEU A 221 -22.25 -34.11 -18.89
C LEU A 221 -20.72 -34.28 -18.77
N LYS A 222 -20.13 -35.38 -19.29
CA LYS A 222 -18.70 -35.45 -19.72
C LYS A 222 -18.35 -36.73 -20.51
N LYS A 223 -18.61 -36.74 -21.84
CA LYS A 223 -17.88 -37.60 -22.79
C LYS A 223 -16.85 -36.77 -23.57
N PRO A 224 -15.54 -37.02 -23.45
CA PRO A 224 -14.53 -36.42 -24.32
C PRO A 224 -14.70 -36.90 -25.76
N ARG A 225 -14.61 -35.98 -26.75
CA ARG A 225 -14.51 -36.36 -28.16
C ARG A 225 -13.09 -36.83 -28.47
N LEU A 226 -12.86 -38.14 -28.39
CA LEU A 226 -11.65 -38.79 -28.92
C LEU A 226 -12.03 -39.77 -30.03
N ASN A 227 -11.69 -39.42 -31.27
CA ASN A 227 -11.85 -40.31 -32.43
C ASN A 227 -10.71 -41.35 -32.43
N ILE A 228 -10.93 -42.47 -31.74
CA ILE A 228 -10.14 -43.69 -31.89
C ILE A 228 -11.12 -44.84 -32.15
N LYS A 229 -10.92 -45.60 -33.23
CA LYS A 229 -11.72 -46.78 -33.54
C LYS A 229 -11.45 -47.88 -32.51
N SER A 230 -12.34 -48.07 -31.54
CA SER A 230 -12.37 -49.29 -30.74
C SER A 230 -13.05 -50.40 -31.54
N ALA A 231 -12.45 -51.58 -31.57
CA ALA A 231 -13.05 -52.76 -32.19
C ALA A 231 -14.19 -53.31 -31.32
N SER A 232 -15.10 -54.07 -31.93
CA SER A 232 -16.22 -54.71 -31.26
C SER A 232 -15.75 -55.85 -30.33
N PHE A 233 -15.53 -55.54 -29.05
CA PHE A 233 -15.37 -56.57 -28.03
C PHE A 233 -16.70 -57.26 -27.75
N SER A 234 -16.79 -58.55 -28.09
CA SER A 234 -17.90 -59.39 -27.69
C SER A 234 -17.64 -59.93 -26.28
N SER A 235 -18.38 -59.43 -25.30
CA SER A 235 -18.39 -59.99 -23.95
C SER A 235 -19.10 -61.35 -23.97
N LYS A 236 -18.33 -62.42 -24.19
CA LYS A 236 -18.78 -63.77 -23.84
C LYS A 236 -19.09 -63.78 -22.34
N LEU A 237 -20.36 -63.99 -22.00
CA LEU A 237 -20.82 -64.09 -20.62
C LEU A 237 -20.08 -65.21 -19.89
N ASN A 238 -19.67 -64.95 -18.64
CA ASN A 238 -19.04 -65.95 -17.79
C ASN A 238 -20.11 -66.98 -17.36
N PRO A 239 -20.00 -68.27 -17.72
CA PRO A 239 -21.03 -69.27 -17.42
C PRO A 239 -21.28 -69.44 -15.91
N ALA A 240 -20.31 -69.11 -15.06
CA ALA A 240 -20.43 -69.14 -13.59
C ALA A 240 -21.43 -68.11 -13.00
N LEU A 241 -21.96 -67.18 -13.80
CA LEU A 241 -22.92 -66.14 -13.33
C LEU A 241 -24.38 -66.40 -13.75
N THR A 242 -24.66 -67.47 -14.49
CA THR A 242 -25.99 -67.73 -15.10
C THR A 242 -27.07 -68.23 -14.12
N LEU A 243 -26.82 -68.20 -12.81
CA LEU A 243 -27.68 -68.84 -11.78
C LEU A 243 -28.17 -67.88 -10.67
N TRP A 244 -28.04 -66.56 -10.82
CA TRP A 244 -28.51 -65.60 -9.79
C TRP A 244 -29.25 -64.38 -10.36
N PRO A 245 -30.35 -64.58 -11.11
CA PRO A 245 -31.54 -63.80 -10.80
C PRO A 245 -32.85 -64.61 -10.90
N MET A 246 -33.02 -65.62 -10.04
CA MET A 246 -34.33 -66.16 -9.67
C MET A 246 -34.45 -66.19 -8.13
N PHE A 247 -35.68 -66.22 -7.62
CA PHE A 247 -36.01 -66.12 -6.18
C PHE A 247 -35.72 -64.77 -5.52
N LEU A 248 -36.32 -63.68 -6.04
CA LEU A 248 -36.86 -62.60 -5.20
C LEU A 248 -38.00 -61.83 -5.89
N GLN A 249 -38.95 -62.55 -6.50
CA GLN A 249 -40.20 -61.97 -7.03
C GLN A 249 -41.45 -62.78 -6.66
N GLY A 250 -42.28 -62.16 -5.84
CA GLY A 250 -43.70 -62.40 -5.60
C GLY A 250 -44.22 -61.14 -4.92
N LYS A 251 -45.04 -60.29 -5.57
CA LYS A 251 -46.49 -60.46 -5.82
C LYS A 251 -47.31 -60.55 -4.52
N ASP A 252 -48.34 -59.73 -4.28
CA ASP A 252 -48.83 -58.59 -5.07
C ASP A 252 -49.65 -57.60 -4.18
N SER A 253 -49.32 -56.30 -4.31
CA SER A 253 -50.28 -55.18 -4.52
C SER A 253 -51.12 -54.56 -3.37
N GLN A 254 -51.50 -53.28 -3.61
CA GLN A 254 -52.58 -52.49 -2.96
C GLN A 254 -52.35 -52.06 -1.48
N ALA A 255 -52.82 -50.90 -0.96
CA ALA A 255 -53.60 -49.78 -1.54
C ALA A 255 -53.26 -48.39 -0.91
N MET A 256 -53.70 -47.32 -1.60
CA MET A 256 -54.14 -45.98 -1.13
C MET A 256 -53.60 -45.29 0.15
N GLN A 257 -53.02 -44.10 -0.07
CA GLN A 257 -53.38 -42.77 0.51
C GLN A 257 -53.29 -42.43 2.02
N ASN A 258 -53.16 -41.11 2.26
CA ASN A 258 -53.58 -40.31 3.43
C ASN A 258 -52.68 -40.19 4.69
N SER A 259 -51.83 -39.15 4.64
CA SER A 259 -51.94 -37.89 5.42
C SER A 259 -51.63 -37.80 6.94
N HIS A 260 -51.06 -36.63 7.30
CA HIS A 260 -50.93 -36.00 8.63
C HIS A 260 -50.12 -36.74 9.72
N GLY A 261 -49.76 -36.01 10.79
CA GLY A 261 -49.28 -36.60 12.05
C GLY A 261 -48.03 -35.96 12.67
N LEU A 262 -48.22 -34.93 13.50
CA LEU A 262 -47.19 -34.29 14.33
C LEU A 262 -46.83 -35.11 15.60
N THR A 263 -45.90 -34.55 16.40
CA THR A 263 -45.75 -34.66 17.87
C THR A 263 -45.10 -35.89 18.54
N PHE A 264 -43.83 -35.70 18.93
CA PHE A 264 -43.33 -35.59 20.32
C PHE A 264 -43.47 -36.74 21.36
N LEU A 265 -42.30 -37.21 21.84
CA LEU A 265 -41.88 -37.43 23.25
C LEU A 265 -42.73 -38.27 24.25
N ALA A 266 -42.12 -39.36 24.78
CA ALA A 266 -41.58 -39.47 26.16
C ALA A 266 -41.85 -40.75 26.99
N LYS A 267 -40.86 -41.07 27.84
CA LYS A 267 -40.91 -41.68 29.21
C LYS A 267 -41.26 -43.17 29.44
N CYS A 268 -40.19 -43.94 29.66
CA CYS A 268 -39.76 -44.52 30.96
C CYS A 268 -40.52 -45.69 31.65
N LEU A 269 -39.71 -46.54 32.33
CA LEU A 269 -40.04 -47.63 33.28
C LEU A 269 -40.66 -48.90 32.61
N GLN A 270 -40.51 -50.13 33.15
CA GLN A 270 -39.97 -50.59 34.45
C GLN A 270 -39.35 -52.02 34.33
N HIS A 271 -38.50 -52.43 35.30
CA HIS A 271 -38.07 -53.83 35.46
C HIS A 271 -39.08 -54.65 36.29
N PRO A 272 -39.03 -56.01 36.25
CA PRO A 272 -38.40 -56.71 37.39
C PRO A 272 -37.54 -57.95 37.03
N TRP A 273 -36.86 -58.48 38.05
CA TRP A 273 -35.98 -59.67 38.06
C TRP A 273 -36.65 -60.79 38.90
N PRO A 274 -36.18 -62.08 38.95
CA PRO A 274 -35.14 -62.41 39.96
C PRO A 274 -34.29 -63.71 39.79
N LYS A 275 -33.11 -63.73 40.45
CA LYS A 275 -32.43 -64.90 41.10
C LYS A 275 -31.92 -66.05 40.19
N SER A 276 -30.95 -66.90 40.56
CA SER A 276 -30.12 -67.13 41.79
C SER A 276 -28.95 -68.10 41.45
N VAL A 277 -27.86 -68.34 42.22
CA VAL A 277 -27.12 -67.72 43.36
C VAL A 277 -25.79 -68.52 43.52
N SER A 278 -24.71 -67.93 44.08
CA SER A 278 -23.43 -68.57 44.50
C SER A 278 -22.54 -69.17 43.38
N ASP A 279 -21.20 -69.07 43.36
CA ASP A 279 -20.23 -68.28 44.16
C ASP A 279 -18.92 -68.07 43.31
N LEU A 280 -17.64 -67.93 43.71
CA LEU A 280 -16.88 -68.03 44.98
C LEU A 280 -15.63 -67.07 44.94
N ARG A 281 -14.59 -67.34 45.74
CA ARG A 281 -13.37 -66.51 45.99
C ARG A 281 -12.22 -67.41 46.55
N PRO A 282 -11.01 -66.92 46.91
CA PRO A 282 -10.18 -65.82 46.36
C PRO A 282 -8.66 -66.16 46.25
N ALA A 283 -7.83 -65.19 45.78
CA ALA A 283 -6.36 -65.08 46.03
C ALA A 283 -5.47 -66.23 45.44
N ALA A 284 -4.13 -66.35 45.53
CA ALA A 284 -2.97 -65.61 46.09
C ALA A 284 -1.65 -66.18 45.42
N ARG A 285 -0.43 -65.61 45.44
CA ARG A 285 0.10 -64.34 46.02
C ARG A 285 1.22 -63.66 45.14
N ILE A 286 2.49 -63.59 45.61
CA ILE A 286 3.66 -62.78 45.19
C ILE A 286 4.96 -63.52 45.61
N LEU A 287 6.14 -63.16 45.04
CA LEU A 287 7.53 -63.63 45.30
C LEU A 287 7.89 -65.00 44.64
N ASP A 288 9.13 -65.26 44.19
CA ASP A 288 10.41 -64.82 44.77
C ASP A 288 11.52 -64.32 43.80
N LYS A 289 12.63 -63.81 44.35
CA LYS A 289 13.87 -63.38 43.67
C LYS A 289 15.00 -64.42 43.81
N ALA A 290 15.92 -64.45 42.86
CA ALA A 290 17.25 -65.04 43.06
C ALA A 290 18.35 -64.16 42.42
N ILE A 291 19.50 -64.06 43.10
CA ILE A 291 20.72 -63.38 42.63
C ILE A 291 21.82 -64.44 42.50
N LYS A 292 22.59 -64.44 41.41
CA LYS A 292 23.90 -65.09 41.34
C LYS A 292 24.81 -64.44 40.29
N CYS A 293 26.12 -64.66 40.42
CA CYS A 293 27.16 -63.83 39.80
C CYS A 293 28.12 -64.62 38.90
N ASN A 294 29.01 -63.85 38.25
CA ASN A 294 30.43 -64.15 37.95
C ASN A 294 30.89 -64.63 36.55
N MET A 295 31.81 -63.81 36.00
CA MET A 295 33.11 -64.12 35.37
C MET A 295 33.20 -64.51 33.88
N ASP A 296 34.16 -63.83 33.21
CA ASP A 296 35.00 -64.20 32.05
C ASP A 296 34.33 -64.60 30.70
N SER A 297 34.90 -64.35 29.50
CA SER A 297 35.99 -63.48 28.97
C SER A 297 35.94 -63.53 27.41
N LEU A 298 36.74 -62.91 26.52
CA LEU A 298 37.88 -61.97 26.54
C LEU A 298 38.07 -61.39 25.09
N ARG A 299 38.80 -60.26 24.93
CA ARG A 299 39.56 -59.82 23.72
C ARG A 299 38.77 -59.29 22.49
N GLY A 300 39.07 -58.11 21.92
CA GLY A 300 39.96 -57.03 22.40
C GLY A 300 40.23 -55.87 21.40
N SER A 301 40.80 -54.78 21.94
CA SER A 301 41.44 -53.60 21.25
C SER A 301 40.59 -52.66 20.36
N SER A 302 40.76 -51.32 20.40
CA SER A 302 41.54 -50.48 21.34
C SER A 302 41.25 -48.96 21.28
N LYS A 303 41.11 -48.31 22.46
CA LYS A 303 41.65 -46.97 22.89
C LYS A 303 41.35 -45.69 22.05
N LYS A 304 41.15 -44.49 22.64
CA LYS A 304 40.72 -44.02 23.97
C LYS A 304 40.49 -42.47 23.93
N LYS A 305 39.63 -41.95 24.83
CA LYS A 305 39.64 -40.67 25.60
C LYS A 305 40.65 -39.51 25.28
N SER A 306 40.43 -38.23 25.64
CA SER A 306 39.24 -37.39 25.97
C SER A 306 39.66 -35.97 26.45
N GLU A 307 38.87 -34.93 26.16
CA GLU A 307 38.74 -33.62 26.87
C GLU A 307 39.87 -32.55 26.90
N LYS A 308 39.45 -31.30 26.61
CA LYS A 308 39.78 -29.99 27.27
C LYS A 308 41.19 -29.33 27.19
N LYS A 309 41.16 -28.11 26.59
CA LYS A 309 41.68 -26.80 27.09
C LYS A 309 43.12 -26.29 26.77
N HIS A 310 43.17 -24.95 26.59
CA HIS A 310 44.27 -23.96 26.71
C HIS A 310 45.35 -23.74 25.61
N GLN A 311 45.40 -22.48 25.14
CA GLN A 311 46.54 -21.59 24.75
C GLN A 311 47.81 -22.12 24.03
N CYS A 312 47.90 -21.81 22.73
CA CYS A 312 48.74 -20.76 22.10
C CYS A 312 50.28 -20.63 22.40
N ILE A 313 51.03 -20.23 21.34
CA ILE A 313 52.31 -19.46 21.26
C ILE A 313 53.53 -20.18 20.63
N SER A 314 54.11 -19.54 19.58
CA SER A 314 55.53 -19.56 19.12
C SER A 314 56.12 -20.80 18.42
N LEU A 315 57.00 -20.71 17.39
CA LEU A 315 57.39 -19.68 16.38
C LEU A 315 58.31 -20.33 15.31
N LYS A 316 58.61 -19.58 14.21
CA LYS A 316 59.80 -19.70 13.32
C LYS A 316 59.86 -20.95 12.42
N ASP A 317 60.42 -20.96 11.20
CA ASP A 317 60.91 -20.05 10.14
C ASP A 317 61.82 -20.97 9.26
N VAL A 318 62.20 -20.75 7.98
CA VAL A 318 62.23 -19.55 7.12
C VAL A 318 62.23 -19.92 5.61
N ASN A 319 62.21 -18.91 4.72
CA ASN A 319 62.27 -18.90 3.23
C ASN A 319 60.91 -19.05 2.50
N LYS A 320 60.39 -18.06 1.74
CA LYS A 320 60.89 -17.30 0.55
C LYS A 320 61.03 -18.20 -0.69
N ARG A 321 60.52 -17.86 -1.89
CA ARG A 321 59.83 -16.67 -2.49
C ARG A 321 58.93 -17.22 -3.65
N VAL A 322 58.03 -16.55 -4.40
CA VAL A 322 57.79 -15.14 -4.79
C VAL A 322 56.26 -14.83 -4.87
N GLU A 323 55.93 -13.66 -5.44
CA GLU A 323 54.61 -13.08 -5.76
C GLU A 323 53.42 -14.00 -6.05
N SER A 324 52.35 -13.78 -5.28
CA SER A 324 50.99 -13.58 -5.82
C SER A 324 50.25 -12.57 -4.94
N SER A 325 49.50 -11.65 -5.53
CA SER A 325 48.83 -10.55 -4.81
C SER A 325 47.36 -10.44 -5.23
N VAL A 326 46.46 -10.87 -4.35
CA VAL A 326 45.02 -10.61 -4.46
C VAL A 326 44.53 -10.00 -3.16
N TYR A 327 44.06 -8.76 -3.26
CA TYR A 327 43.63 -7.92 -2.14
C TYR A 327 42.10 -8.01 -1.97
N TRP A 328 41.60 -7.84 -0.74
CA TRP A 328 40.16 -7.96 -0.45
C TRP A 328 39.36 -6.78 -1.07
N PRO A 329 38.35 -7.03 -1.93
CA PRO A 329 37.47 -5.98 -2.42
C PRO A 329 36.36 -5.66 -1.39
N THR A 330 36.28 -4.38 -1.01
CA THR A 330 35.21 -3.84 -0.15
C THR A 330 34.02 -3.37 -1.00
N LYS A 331 32.83 -3.30 -0.38
CA LYS A 331 31.53 -2.91 -0.96
C LYS A 331 30.89 -3.96 -1.89
N ARG A 332 29.56 -4.05 -1.77
CA ARG A 332 28.62 -4.56 -2.79
C ARG A 332 27.47 -3.56 -2.86
N ASP A 333 26.97 -3.33 -4.07
CA ASP A 333 26.06 -2.23 -4.33
C ASP A 333 24.64 -2.51 -3.83
N ILE A 334 24.11 -1.56 -3.05
CA ILE A 334 22.68 -1.42 -2.80
C ILE A 334 22.36 0.03 -3.16
N THR A 335 21.77 0.24 -4.33
CA THR A 335 21.38 1.56 -4.82
C THR A 335 20.19 2.07 -4.02
N ILE A 336 20.48 2.70 -2.87
CA ILE A 336 19.52 3.59 -2.23
C ILE A 336 19.44 4.85 -3.09
N TYR A 337 18.23 5.26 -3.46
CA TYR A 337 18.01 6.50 -4.20
C TYR A 337 18.56 7.69 -3.39
N ALA A 338 19.53 8.38 -3.98
CA ALA A 338 19.79 9.77 -3.69
C ALA A 338 19.07 10.62 -4.75
N ASP A 339 18.42 11.70 -4.33
CA ASP A 339 18.11 12.80 -5.25
C ASP A 339 19.42 13.47 -5.71
N PRO A 340 19.45 14.11 -6.89
CA PRO A 340 20.69 14.59 -7.48
C PRO A 340 21.24 15.83 -6.75
N ASP A 341 22.38 15.67 -6.07
CA ASP A 341 23.14 16.77 -5.46
C ASP A 341 23.49 17.87 -6.48
N ILE A 342 23.30 19.12 -6.09
CA ILE A 342 23.67 20.30 -6.90
C ILE A 342 25.16 20.59 -6.66
N PRO A 343 26.03 20.57 -7.69
CA PRO A 343 27.46 20.83 -7.50
C PRO A 343 27.71 22.31 -7.18
N ALA A 344 28.17 22.59 -5.96
CA ALA A 344 28.52 23.92 -5.48
C ALA A 344 29.87 24.42 -6.07
N ALA A 345 29.84 24.89 -7.32
CA ALA A 345 31.00 25.51 -7.97
C ALA A 345 31.36 26.87 -7.30
N SER A 346 32.65 27.09 -7.06
CA SER A 346 33.16 28.28 -6.36
C SER A 346 33.34 29.48 -7.28
N ALA A 347 32.89 30.66 -6.84
CA ALA A 347 33.09 31.91 -7.55
C ALA A 347 34.58 32.31 -7.62
N LEU A 348 35.04 32.67 -8.82
CA LEU A 348 36.29 33.38 -9.07
C LEU A 348 36.00 34.58 -9.98
N TYR A 349 36.36 35.78 -9.53
CA TYR A 349 36.18 37.02 -10.29
C TYR A 349 37.30 37.21 -11.32
N GLN A 350 36.95 37.52 -12.57
CA GLN A 350 37.76 38.37 -13.43
C GLN A 350 36.84 39.21 -14.34
N LYS A 351 37.23 40.48 -14.57
CA LYS A 351 36.55 41.39 -15.51
C LYS A 351 37.31 41.40 -16.83
N SER A 352 36.56 41.41 -17.93
CA SER A 352 36.98 42.02 -19.19
C SER A 352 35.93 43.05 -19.62
N ASN A 353 36.37 44.12 -20.27
CA ASN A 353 35.46 45.04 -20.98
C ASN A 353 35.40 44.60 -22.44
N GLU A 354 34.22 44.61 -23.06
CA GLU A 354 34.09 45.06 -24.45
C GLU A 354 32.64 45.41 -24.80
N LYS A 355 32.46 46.19 -25.87
CA LYS A 355 31.14 46.63 -26.38
C LYS A 355 30.82 45.87 -27.66
N PRO A 356 29.55 45.54 -27.90
CA PRO A 356 29.01 45.71 -29.25
C PRO A 356 27.88 46.74 -29.34
N LEU A 357 28.09 47.69 -30.26
CA LEU A 357 27.17 48.18 -31.30
C LEU A 357 25.66 48.29 -31.01
N ARG A 358 25.12 49.48 -31.31
CA ARG A 358 23.69 49.72 -31.51
C ARG A 358 23.21 49.06 -32.80
N LEU A 359 22.06 48.38 -32.74
CA LEU A 359 21.07 48.38 -33.81
C LEU A 359 19.73 48.74 -33.16
N ALA A 360 18.98 49.64 -33.78
CA ALA A 360 17.75 50.17 -33.21
C ALA A 360 16.63 50.06 -34.23
N GLU A 361 15.60 49.27 -33.93
CA GLU A 361 14.29 49.49 -34.54
C GLU A 361 13.14 49.01 -33.61
N LYS A 362 12.07 49.81 -33.63
CA LYS A 362 10.68 49.56 -33.20
C LYS A 362 10.44 48.81 -31.87
N LYS A 363 9.92 49.58 -30.90
CA LYS A 363 9.18 49.02 -29.76
C LYS A 363 7.82 48.48 -30.22
N GLU A 364 7.55 47.21 -29.98
CA GLU A 364 6.19 46.72 -29.73
C GLU A 364 6.09 46.24 -28.28
N TYR A 365 4.97 46.55 -27.62
CA TYR A 365 4.76 46.31 -26.20
C TYR A 365 4.15 44.91 -26.01
N ASN A 366 4.98 43.89 -25.80
CA ASN A 366 4.55 42.49 -25.83
C ASN A 366 4.46 41.90 -24.41
N GLU A 367 3.27 41.85 -23.84
CA GLU A 367 2.97 41.49 -22.44
C GLU A 367 3.25 40.01 -22.06
N LYS A 368 3.77 39.21 -23.00
CA LYS A 368 3.75 37.74 -22.92
C LYS A 368 4.79 37.09 -22.00
N ASN A 369 5.72 37.85 -21.42
CA ASN A 369 6.76 37.31 -20.51
C ASN A 369 6.44 37.39 -19.01
N GLY A 370 5.22 37.78 -18.61
CA GLY A 370 4.84 37.80 -17.18
C GLY A 370 4.72 36.42 -16.51
N CYS A 371 4.55 35.35 -17.29
CA CYS A 371 4.04 34.06 -16.80
C CYS A 371 4.98 33.21 -15.91
N VAL A 372 6.22 33.65 -15.64
CA VAL A 372 7.21 32.84 -14.87
C VAL A 372 7.40 33.32 -13.43
N LYS A 373 7.25 34.62 -13.12
CA LYS A 373 7.33 35.16 -11.73
C LYS A 373 5.96 35.29 -11.03
N LEU A 374 4.87 34.86 -11.67
CA LEU A 374 3.47 35.15 -11.23
C LEU A 374 2.81 34.11 -10.31
N LEU A 375 3.49 33.02 -9.92
CA LEU A 375 2.87 31.86 -9.25
C LEU A 375 3.23 31.66 -7.77
N GLN A 376 4.18 32.40 -7.21
CA GLN A 376 4.73 32.16 -5.85
C GLN A 376 4.04 32.94 -4.70
N PHE A 377 2.79 33.41 -4.88
CA PHE A 377 2.17 34.30 -3.88
C PHE A 377 1.66 33.56 -2.62
N LEU A 378 0.78 32.55 -2.75
CA LEU A 378 0.11 31.93 -1.59
C LEU A 378 -0.06 30.39 -1.64
N ASN A 379 0.86 29.69 -2.31
CA ASN A 379 1.23 28.32 -1.92
C ASN A 379 2.64 27.94 -2.39
N PRO A 380 3.47 27.25 -1.57
CA PRO A 380 4.77 26.73 -1.99
C PRO A 380 4.66 25.35 -2.68
N ASP A 381 5.51 25.14 -3.69
CA ASP A 381 6.04 23.83 -4.09
C ASP A 381 7.55 24.02 -4.37
N PRO A 382 8.41 22.98 -4.29
CA PRO A 382 9.82 23.19 -3.94
C PRO A 382 10.74 23.71 -5.05
N LEU A 383 11.68 24.57 -4.62
CA LEU A 383 13.01 24.79 -5.18
C LEU A 383 13.16 25.25 -6.65
N LYS A 384 13.55 26.52 -6.80
CA LYS A 384 14.95 26.84 -7.16
C LYS A 384 15.37 28.19 -6.55
N ALA A 385 16.62 28.31 -6.12
CA ALA A 385 17.15 29.46 -5.40
C ALA A 385 17.72 30.56 -6.32
N ASP A 386 17.23 30.65 -7.57
CA ASP A 386 17.72 31.56 -8.61
C ASP A 386 17.18 32.99 -8.44
N GLY A 387 17.38 33.55 -7.25
CA GLY A 387 16.90 34.87 -6.80
C GLY A 387 18.01 35.90 -6.48
N ILE A 388 19.28 35.56 -6.74
CA ILE A 388 20.43 36.42 -6.39
C ILE A 388 20.57 37.63 -7.33
N ALA A 389 20.04 37.55 -8.57
CA ALA A 389 20.17 38.59 -9.59
C ALA A 389 19.52 39.94 -9.19
N ASP A 390 18.35 39.91 -8.54
CA ASP A 390 17.58 41.12 -8.25
C ASP A 390 18.20 41.96 -7.09
N LEU A 391 19.12 41.39 -6.30
CA LEU A 391 19.81 42.10 -5.20
C LEU A 391 20.80 43.19 -5.67
N GLN A 392 21.33 43.10 -6.90
CA GLN A 392 22.36 44.05 -7.36
C GLN A 392 21.81 45.39 -7.87
N GLN A 393 20.55 45.46 -8.32
CA GLN A 393 20.00 46.70 -8.88
C GLN A 393 19.52 47.71 -7.80
N LEU A 394 19.14 47.25 -6.60
CA LEU A 394 18.72 48.14 -5.51
C LEU A 394 19.89 48.74 -4.70
N GLN A 395 21.12 48.24 -4.82
CA GLN A 395 22.29 48.77 -4.10
C GLN A 395 22.74 50.19 -4.52
N LYS A 396 22.09 50.82 -5.49
CA LYS A 396 22.41 52.19 -5.95
C LYS A 396 21.78 53.33 -5.15
N LEU A 397 20.93 53.04 -4.16
CA LEU A 397 20.45 54.04 -3.19
C LEU A 397 20.89 53.66 -1.77
N LYS A 398 22.06 54.16 -1.36
CA LYS A 398 22.53 54.08 0.02
C LYS A 398 21.73 55.02 0.93
N LEU A 399 20.57 54.58 1.39
CA LEU A 399 20.01 55.05 2.65
C LEU A 399 20.63 54.23 3.80
N GLY A 400 20.65 54.77 5.02
CA GLY A 400 21.36 54.18 6.15
C GLY A 400 20.86 52.77 6.51
N SER A 401 21.76 51.94 7.06
CA SER A 401 21.51 50.55 7.46
C SER A 401 20.31 50.40 8.41
N GLN A 402 19.12 50.18 7.87
CA GLN A 402 17.98 49.67 8.63
C GLN A 402 18.08 48.15 8.74
N GLN A 403 17.82 47.62 9.93
CA GLN A 403 17.72 46.19 10.15
C GLN A 403 16.42 45.66 9.50
N PRO A 404 16.44 44.46 8.88
CA PRO A 404 15.24 43.85 8.32
C PRO A 404 14.18 43.61 9.40
N LEU A 405 12.91 43.74 9.02
CA LEU A 405 11.77 43.78 9.94
C LEU A 405 11.64 42.49 10.75
N VAL A 406 11.31 42.63 12.03
CA VAL A 406 11.04 41.53 12.96
C VAL A 406 10.07 42.01 14.04
N VAL A 407 9.13 41.15 14.45
CA VAL A 407 8.32 41.34 15.65
C VAL A 407 8.85 40.41 16.73
N LEU A 408 9.12 40.98 17.90
CA LEU A 408 9.68 40.30 19.07
C LEU A 408 8.77 40.56 20.28
N GLN A 409 8.40 39.52 21.02
CA GLN A 409 7.75 39.69 22.33
C GLN A 409 8.79 40.18 23.38
N ASN A 410 9.92 39.48 23.45
CA ASN A 410 11.01 39.78 24.37
C ASN A 410 12.25 40.24 23.60
N ARG A 411 12.97 41.26 24.11
CA ARG A 411 14.14 41.83 23.43
C ARG A 411 15.27 40.81 23.28
N VAL A 412 15.83 40.70 22.07
CA VAL A 412 16.99 39.88 21.73
C VAL A 412 18.00 40.74 20.98
N GLU A 413 19.28 40.62 21.36
CA GLU A 413 20.40 41.18 20.58
C GLU A 413 20.79 40.18 19.47
N PRO A 414 20.71 40.55 18.18
CA PRO A 414 20.94 39.60 17.10
C PRO A 414 22.42 39.27 16.89
N CYS A 415 22.77 38.00 16.76
CA CYS A 415 24.14 37.61 16.42
C CYS A 415 24.39 37.74 14.91
N LEU A 416 25.01 38.84 14.50
CA LEU A 416 25.21 39.20 13.09
C LEU A 416 26.38 38.48 12.39
N SER A 417 27.18 37.68 13.12
CA SER A 417 28.28 36.91 12.56
C SER A 417 28.46 35.56 13.25
N LEU A 418 29.05 34.59 12.55
CA LEU A 418 29.32 33.27 13.13
C LEU A 418 30.31 33.33 14.32
N ASP A 419 31.19 34.33 14.37
CA ASP A 419 32.09 34.56 15.50
C ASP A 419 31.35 35.11 16.74
N THR A 420 30.35 35.98 16.54
CA THR A 420 29.49 36.51 17.62
C THR A 420 28.36 35.55 18.02
N ALA A 421 28.00 34.59 17.18
CA ALA A 421 26.96 33.60 17.46
C ALA A 421 27.24 32.80 18.76
N PRO A 422 26.21 32.49 19.58
CA PRO A 422 26.38 31.73 20.82
C PRO A 422 26.45 30.22 20.55
N LEU A 423 27.40 29.81 19.72
CA LEU A 423 27.64 28.42 19.29
C LEU A 423 28.97 27.87 19.81
N SER A 424 29.07 26.56 20.00
CA SER A 424 30.30 25.91 20.47
C SER A 424 31.47 26.08 19.47
N ALA A 425 32.71 26.16 19.97
CA ALA A 425 33.88 26.41 19.14
C ALA A 425 34.19 25.28 18.13
N SER A 426 33.75 24.06 18.41
CA SER A 426 33.71 22.93 17.47
C SER A 426 32.71 23.17 16.34
N LEU A 427 31.48 23.57 16.69
CA LEU A 427 30.40 23.79 15.73
C LEU A 427 30.65 25.00 14.81
N LYS A 428 31.21 26.10 15.34
CA LYS A 428 31.67 27.24 14.51
C LYS A 428 32.68 26.79 13.44
N LYS A 429 33.65 25.96 13.81
CA LYS A 429 34.64 25.39 12.87
C LYS A 429 34.01 24.42 11.86
N ALA A 430 32.94 23.71 12.22
CA ALA A 430 32.18 22.87 11.31
C ALA A 430 31.46 23.70 10.23
N LEU A 431 30.72 24.72 10.66
CA LEU A 431 30.00 25.64 9.78
C LEU A 431 30.96 26.40 8.85
N GLN A 432 32.11 26.87 9.35
CA GLN A 432 33.19 27.47 8.55
C GLN A 432 33.73 26.51 7.47
N ARG A 433 33.95 25.23 7.78
CA ARG A 433 34.41 24.22 6.80
C ARG A 433 33.37 23.97 5.71
N ASN A 434 32.09 23.94 6.08
CA ASN A 434 30.97 23.78 5.15
C ASN A 434 30.63 25.06 4.37
N ARG A 435 31.49 26.11 4.46
CA ARG A 435 31.32 27.41 3.79
C ARG A 435 30.01 28.13 4.13
N PHE A 436 29.47 27.89 5.33
CA PHE A 436 28.26 28.57 5.80
C PHE A 436 28.49 30.10 5.83
N PRO A 437 27.65 30.92 5.17
CA PRO A 437 27.93 32.33 4.95
C PRO A 437 27.79 33.21 6.20
N GLY A 438 27.18 32.68 7.27
CA GLY A 438 26.79 33.41 8.47
C GLY A 438 25.28 33.29 8.71
N PRO A 439 24.80 33.53 9.95
CA PRO A 439 23.38 33.43 10.27
C PRO A 439 22.54 34.36 9.40
N SER A 440 21.45 33.83 8.86
CA SER A 440 20.37 34.61 8.25
C SER A 440 19.68 35.51 9.28
N HIS A 441 18.79 36.38 8.79
CA HIS A 441 17.98 37.27 9.63
C HIS A 441 17.30 36.52 10.79
N THR A 442 16.50 35.50 10.50
CA THR A 442 15.78 34.74 11.53
C THR A 442 16.72 33.96 12.46
N GLU A 443 17.81 33.36 11.94
CA GLU A 443 18.83 32.69 12.77
C GLU A 443 19.48 33.65 13.76
N SER A 444 19.76 34.89 13.34
CA SER A 444 20.42 35.89 14.20
C SER A 444 19.61 36.24 15.46
N TYR A 445 18.27 36.18 15.41
CA TYR A 445 17.36 36.40 16.54
C TYR A 445 16.92 35.11 17.26
N SER A 446 16.90 33.95 16.59
CA SER A 446 16.51 32.67 17.20
C SER A 446 17.65 31.96 17.94
N TRP A 447 18.88 32.02 17.43
CA TRP A 447 20.00 31.34 18.08
C TRP A 447 20.31 31.84 19.51
N PRO A 448 20.26 33.16 19.84
CA PRO A 448 20.56 33.64 21.19
C PRO A 448 19.62 33.19 22.32
N PRO A 449 18.27 33.15 22.19
CA PRO A 449 17.42 32.54 23.20
C PRO A 449 17.52 31.01 23.21
N ILE A 450 17.60 30.33 22.05
CA ILE A 450 17.68 28.87 22.02
C ILE A 450 18.96 28.37 22.72
N ALA A 451 20.12 28.98 22.44
CA ALA A 451 21.41 28.59 23.04
C ALA A 451 21.50 28.85 24.56
N ARG A 452 20.62 29.70 25.10
CA ARG A 452 20.49 29.96 26.55
C ARG A 452 19.55 28.99 27.27
N GLY A 453 18.82 28.15 26.53
CA GLY A 453 17.85 27.21 27.12
C GLY A 453 16.47 27.82 27.41
N CYS A 454 16.16 28.99 26.86
CA CYS A 454 14.85 29.63 27.01
C CYS A 454 13.82 29.00 26.06
N ASP A 455 12.54 29.01 26.41
CA ASP A 455 11.45 28.68 25.47
C ASP A 455 11.43 29.67 24.30
N VAL A 456 11.20 29.19 23.07
CA VAL A 456 11.24 30.02 21.86
C VAL A 456 10.16 29.59 20.86
N VAL A 457 9.51 30.56 20.23
CA VAL A 457 8.61 30.35 19.09
C VAL A 457 9.12 31.16 17.90
N VAL A 458 9.47 30.49 16.81
CA VAL A 458 10.10 31.11 15.62
C VAL A 458 9.19 30.94 14.41
N ILE A 459 8.65 32.04 13.88
CA ILE A 459 7.78 32.03 12.69
C ILE A 459 8.44 32.82 11.55
N SER A 460 8.74 32.15 10.44
CA SER A 460 9.36 32.79 9.27
C SER A 460 9.14 32.01 7.98
N HIS A 461 9.28 32.66 6.82
CA HIS A 461 9.28 31.94 5.53
C HIS A 461 10.38 30.87 5.40
N GLY A 462 11.40 30.90 6.27
CA GLY A 462 12.45 29.87 6.36
C GLY A 462 12.17 28.81 7.43
N GLY A 463 10.98 28.79 8.05
CA GLY A 463 10.64 27.94 9.21
C GLY A 463 10.85 26.44 9.03
N ASN A 464 10.87 25.96 7.78
CA ASN A 464 11.14 24.55 7.48
C ASN A 464 12.63 24.18 7.55
N ASP A 465 13.55 25.15 7.67
CA ASP A 465 15.00 24.93 7.76
C ASP A 465 15.42 24.56 9.19
N PRO A 466 15.95 23.34 9.44
CA PRO A 466 16.40 22.94 10.77
C PRO A 466 17.58 23.76 11.30
N LEU A 467 18.31 24.51 10.46
CA LEU A 467 19.40 25.38 10.91
C LEU A 467 18.91 26.52 11.83
N LEU A 468 17.61 26.83 11.83
CA LEU A 468 17.00 27.76 12.79
C LEU A 468 17.14 27.32 14.26
N TYR A 469 17.15 26.00 14.52
CA TYR A 469 17.18 25.46 15.89
C TYR A 469 18.35 24.49 16.15
N LEU A 470 18.82 23.77 15.15
CA LEU A 470 19.74 22.65 15.34
C LEU A 470 21.13 23.10 15.85
N PRO A 471 21.79 24.16 15.31
CA PRO A 471 23.06 24.63 15.83
C PRO A 471 23.04 25.09 17.31
N PRO A 472 22.10 25.92 17.78
CA PRO A 472 22.05 26.31 19.19
C PRO A 472 21.62 25.14 20.10
N VAL A 473 20.70 24.26 19.68
CA VAL A 473 20.35 23.03 20.44
C VAL A 473 21.56 22.11 20.62
N LEU A 474 22.34 21.87 19.56
CA LEU A 474 23.58 21.09 19.66
C LEU A 474 24.61 21.76 20.58
N THR A 475 24.61 23.09 20.68
CA THR A 475 25.49 23.83 21.59
C THR A 475 25.10 23.63 23.05
N ILE A 476 23.83 23.81 23.42
CA ILE A 476 23.39 23.62 24.83
C ILE A 476 23.48 22.14 25.25
N LEU A 477 23.28 21.18 24.33
CA LEU A 477 23.51 19.75 24.60
C LEU A 477 24.98 19.41 24.90
N GLN A 478 25.94 20.22 24.44
CA GLN A 478 27.36 20.03 24.71
C GLN A 478 27.80 20.60 26.08
N THR A 479 26.95 21.39 26.75
CA THR A 479 27.25 22.05 28.03
C THR A 479 27.05 21.12 29.22
N GLU A 480 28.08 20.34 29.58
CA GLU A 480 28.07 19.34 30.66
C GLU A 480 27.59 19.86 32.03
N GLY A 481 27.68 21.16 32.30
CA GLY A 481 27.24 21.76 33.55
C GLY A 481 25.75 21.57 33.83
N CYS A 482 24.92 21.65 32.78
CA CYS A 482 23.46 21.79 32.90
C CYS A 482 22.72 20.48 33.22
N TYR A 483 23.37 19.32 33.08
CA TYR A 483 22.71 18.00 33.13
C TYR A 483 23.14 17.15 34.33
N LYS A 484 23.91 17.70 35.27
CA LYS A 484 24.54 16.95 36.37
C LYS A 484 23.55 16.41 37.41
N SER A 485 22.36 17.02 37.52
CA SER A 485 21.27 16.56 38.39
C SER A 485 20.44 15.43 37.78
N LEU A 486 20.55 15.17 36.48
CA LEU A 486 19.73 14.16 35.82
C LEU A 486 20.12 12.73 36.25
N PRO A 487 19.15 11.81 36.36
CA PRO A 487 19.40 10.44 36.81
C PRO A 487 20.32 9.70 35.82
N SER A 488 21.25 8.91 36.35
CA SER A 488 22.20 8.10 35.55
C SER A 488 21.51 6.89 34.90
N ARG A 489 20.68 7.18 33.89
CA ARG A 489 19.84 6.22 33.14
C ARG A 489 19.99 6.43 31.63
N ASN A 490 19.60 5.42 30.86
CA ASN A 490 19.57 5.53 29.40
C ASN A 490 18.28 6.24 28.96
N GLY A 491 18.40 7.29 28.16
CA GLY A 491 17.29 8.16 27.77
C GLY A 491 17.79 9.48 27.17
N PRO A 492 17.05 10.08 26.22
CA PRO A 492 17.48 11.29 25.52
C PRO A 492 17.49 12.52 26.43
N LEU A 493 18.36 13.48 26.09
CA LEU A 493 18.32 14.86 26.58
C LEU A 493 17.40 15.74 25.72
N ALA A 494 17.31 15.45 24.42
CA ALA A 494 16.46 16.18 23.47
C ALA A 494 15.59 15.24 22.61
N VAL A 495 14.38 15.69 22.28
CA VAL A 495 13.50 15.06 21.31
C VAL A 495 13.09 16.09 20.27
N ILE A 496 13.36 15.79 19.00
CA ILE A 496 12.91 16.58 17.85
C ILE A 496 11.73 15.85 17.21
N VAL A 497 10.58 16.53 17.18
CA VAL A 497 9.34 16.04 16.58
C VAL A 497 9.14 16.76 15.25
N CYS A 498 9.03 15.99 14.17
CA CYS A 498 8.74 16.48 12.81
C CYS A 498 7.41 15.88 12.33
N PRO A 499 6.64 16.56 11.45
CA PRO A 499 5.29 16.13 11.09
C PRO A 499 5.23 14.78 10.40
N ARG A 500 6.23 14.49 9.54
CA ARG A 500 6.27 13.28 8.71
C ARG A 500 7.65 12.62 8.69
N TRP A 501 7.70 11.32 8.42
CA TRP A 501 8.94 10.53 8.49
C TRP A 501 10.06 11.05 7.58
N LYS A 502 9.73 11.69 6.43
CA LYS A 502 10.72 12.32 5.55
C LYS A 502 11.44 13.49 6.23
N LYS A 503 10.73 14.40 6.88
CA LYS A 503 11.34 15.53 7.59
C LYS A 503 12.18 15.02 8.76
N ALA A 504 11.67 14.03 9.49
CA ALA A 504 12.43 13.36 10.55
C ALA A 504 13.73 12.70 10.03
N GLN A 505 13.70 12.05 8.86
CA GLN A 505 14.91 11.48 8.25
C GLN A 505 15.90 12.57 7.79
N PHE A 506 15.42 13.64 7.14
CA PHE A 506 16.25 14.76 6.72
C PHE A 506 16.98 15.43 7.90
N VAL A 507 16.24 15.75 8.97
CA VAL A 507 16.80 16.30 10.21
C VAL A 507 17.81 15.34 10.85
N PHE A 508 17.55 14.02 10.83
CA PHE A 508 18.46 13.02 11.37
C PHE A 508 19.79 12.94 10.62
N GLU A 509 19.79 12.96 9.28
CA GLU A 509 21.05 12.94 8.51
C GLU A 509 21.83 14.26 8.66
N LEU A 510 21.14 15.41 8.64
CA LEU A 510 21.78 16.72 8.92
C LEU A 510 22.41 16.76 10.32
N LEU A 511 21.73 16.22 11.33
CA LEU A 511 22.26 16.11 12.69
C LEU A 511 23.48 15.17 12.73
N ARG A 512 23.46 14.05 12.00
CA ARG A 512 24.63 13.17 11.87
C ARG A 512 25.84 13.91 11.30
N ASP A 513 25.66 14.69 10.24
CA ASP A 513 26.74 15.49 9.65
C ASP A 513 27.27 16.54 10.63
N CYS A 514 26.40 17.27 11.34
CA CYS A 514 26.82 18.19 12.40
C CYS A 514 27.54 17.46 13.56
N SER A 515 27.14 16.24 13.90
CA SER A 515 27.72 15.46 15.01
C SER A 515 29.17 15.04 14.75
N MET A 516 29.56 14.80 13.48
CA MET A 516 30.93 14.39 13.12
C MET A 516 32.01 15.40 13.50
N PHE A 517 31.65 16.67 13.72
CA PHE A 517 32.58 17.76 13.98
C PHE A 517 32.58 18.26 15.44
N SER A 518 31.83 17.60 16.33
CA SER A 518 31.69 18.00 17.73
C SER A 518 31.85 16.79 18.68
N ARG A 519 31.45 16.92 19.95
CA ARG A 519 31.42 15.76 20.85
C ARG A 519 30.45 14.72 20.26
N PRO A 520 30.78 13.42 20.23
CA PRO A 520 29.89 12.40 19.71
C PRO A 520 28.64 12.27 20.58
N LEU A 521 27.59 12.99 20.19
CA LEU A 521 26.20 12.73 20.58
C LEU A 521 25.72 11.49 19.82
N HIS A 522 24.85 10.69 20.41
CA HIS A 522 24.26 9.54 19.71
C HIS A 522 22.78 9.81 19.32
N PRO A 523 22.51 10.32 18.11
CA PRO A 523 21.16 10.52 17.61
C PRO A 523 20.50 9.20 17.21
N VAL A 524 19.17 9.14 17.29
CA VAL A 524 18.36 8.00 16.84
C VAL A 524 17.15 8.50 16.05
N LEU A 525 17.01 8.06 14.80
CA LEU A 525 15.75 8.17 14.04
C LEU A 525 14.78 7.11 14.53
N LEU A 526 13.67 7.54 15.13
CA LEU A 526 12.64 6.68 15.70
C LEU A 526 11.39 6.70 14.82
N THR A 527 11.08 5.56 14.20
CA THR A 527 9.80 5.31 13.51
C THR A 527 9.21 3.99 14.01
N ILE A 528 7.98 4.02 14.51
CA ILE A 528 7.30 2.87 15.13
C ILE A 528 5.93 2.67 14.50
N GLY A 529 5.66 1.47 13.98
CA GLY A 529 4.37 1.12 13.39
C GLY A 529 3.27 0.88 14.42
N LEU A 530 2.12 0.42 13.94
CA LEU A 530 0.93 0.09 14.73
C LEU A 530 1.08 -1.18 15.58
N HIS A 531 2.13 -1.99 15.34
CA HIS A 531 2.41 -3.20 16.11
C HIS A 531 2.82 -2.89 17.55
N LYS A 532 1.95 -3.23 18.50
CA LYS A 532 2.15 -3.00 19.95
C LYS A 532 3.49 -3.54 20.45
N ASP A 533 3.93 -4.68 19.92
CA ASP A 533 5.19 -5.31 20.28
C ASP A 533 6.43 -4.59 19.71
N GLU A 534 6.32 -3.79 18.66
CA GLU A 534 7.47 -3.00 18.17
C GLU A 534 7.81 -1.89 19.18
N ALA A 535 6.81 -1.13 19.64
CA ALA A 535 6.98 -0.12 20.68
C ALA A 535 7.46 -0.71 22.01
N LYS A 536 6.89 -1.85 22.43
CA LYS A 536 7.21 -2.52 23.69
C LYS A 536 8.62 -3.11 23.72
N ASN A 537 9.08 -3.71 22.62
CA ASN A 537 10.39 -4.36 22.53
C ASN A 537 11.51 -3.44 22.02
N MET A 538 11.18 -2.18 21.67
CA MET A 538 12.15 -1.16 21.27
C MET A 538 13.23 -0.99 22.35
N LYS A 539 14.48 -0.83 21.93
CA LYS A 539 15.64 -0.59 22.81
C LYS A 539 16.47 0.55 22.25
N LEU A 540 16.52 1.67 22.97
CA LEU A 540 17.45 2.75 22.65
C LEU A 540 18.90 2.26 22.82
N PRO A 541 19.84 2.67 21.95
CA PRO A 541 21.26 2.41 22.15
C PRO A 541 21.75 3.07 23.45
N ARG A 542 22.84 2.55 24.02
CA ARG A 542 23.45 3.14 25.21
C ARG A 542 24.04 4.52 24.88
N GLY A 543 23.67 5.52 25.67
CA GLY A 543 24.09 6.90 25.45
C GLY A 543 23.28 7.63 24.38
N CYS A 544 22.05 7.20 24.06
CA CYS A 544 21.16 7.96 23.18
C CYS A 544 20.87 9.34 23.78
N ASP A 545 21.33 10.41 23.13
CA ASP A 545 21.18 11.79 23.61
C ASP A 545 20.06 12.55 22.89
N VAL A 546 19.81 12.23 21.62
CA VAL A 546 18.79 12.89 20.80
C VAL A 546 17.94 11.85 20.08
N ILE A 547 16.62 12.02 20.10
CA ILE A 547 15.69 11.26 19.24
C ILE A 547 15.09 12.22 18.21
N VAL A 548 15.02 11.79 16.95
CA VAL A 548 14.28 12.48 15.88
C VAL A 548 13.13 11.57 15.45
N THR A 549 11.89 12.07 15.44
CA THR A 549 10.69 11.21 15.34
C THR A 549 9.43 11.95 14.86
N THR A 550 8.32 11.22 14.72
CA THR A 550 6.98 11.76 14.42
C THR A 550 6.06 11.68 15.64
N PRO A 551 4.99 12.51 15.76
CA PRO A 551 4.09 12.51 16.92
C PRO A 551 3.51 11.13 17.24
N HIS A 552 3.05 10.41 16.21
CA HIS A 552 2.51 9.07 16.34
C HIS A 552 3.55 8.04 16.86
N SER A 553 4.79 8.11 16.38
CA SER A 553 5.88 7.24 16.86
C SER A 553 6.27 7.56 18.31
N LEU A 554 6.37 8.85 18.66
CA LEU A 554 6.72 9.30 20.01
C LEU A 554 5.65 8.91 21.04
N LEU A 555 4.37 9.16 20.74
CA LEU A 555 3.27 8.81 21.63
C LEU A 555 3.17 7.30 21.86
N ARG A 556 3.44 6.47 20.84
CA ARG A 556 3.54 5.02 21.00
C ARG A 556 4.66 4.64 21.96
N LEU A 557 5.84 5.25 21.85
CA LEU A 557 6.95 4.95 22.75
C LEU A 557 6.67 5.42 24.18
N LEU A 558 6.12 6.64 24.36
CA LEU A 558 5.72 7.17 25.67
C LEU A 558 4.70 6.25 26.37
N ARG A 559 3.71 5.74 25.66
CA ARG A 559 2.67 4.84 26.20
C ARG A 559 3.19 3.51 26.77
N TYR A 560 4.36 3.02 26.34
CA TYR A 560 4.95 1.76 26.85
C TYR A 560 6.28 1.94 27.61
N GLN A 561 7.01 3.03 27.37
CA GLN A 561 8.38 3.24 27.84
C GLN A 561 8.63 4.69 28.32
N SER A 562 7.62 5.35 28.90
CA SER A 562 7.70 6.72 29.47
C SER A 562 8.95 6.97 30.33
N LEU A 563 9.37 5.97 31.12
CA LEU A 563 10.55 6.03 32.00
C LEU A 563 11.89 6.27 31.28
N LEU A 564 11.95 6.12 29.94
CA LEU A 564 13.12 6.51 29.15
C LEU A 564 13.26 8.03 29.00
N PHE A 565 12.18 8.79 29.16
CA PHE A 565 12.17 10.26 29.01
C PHE A 565 12.44 10.99 30.34
N LEU A 566 12.85 10.27 31.38
CA LEU A 566 13.33 10.81 32.68
C LEU A 566 14.63 11.64 32.59
N ARG A 567 15.18 11.82 31.39
CA ARG A 567 16.31 12.72 31.09
C ARG A 567 15.99 13.82 30.08
N LEU A 568 14.76 13.86 29.55
CA LEU A 568 14.36 14.81 28.52
C LEU A 568 14.28 16.23 29.10
N CYS A 569 15.10 17.13 28.57
CA CYS A 569 15.13 18.55 28.90
C CYS A 569 14.56 19.42 27.76
N HIS A 570 14.84 19.04 26.51
CA HIS A 570 14.58 19.87 25.33
C HIS A 570 13.57 19.19 24.40
N LEU A 571 12.41 19.82 24.18
CA LEU A 571 11.39 19.39 23.22
C LEU A 571 11.37 20.35 22.03
N ILE A 572 11.77 19.88 20.86
CA ILE A 572 11.79 20.68 19.62
C ILE A 572 10.61 20.26 18.76
N LEU A 573 9.81 21.24 18.34
CA LEU A 573 8.63 21.10 17.50
C LEU A 573 8.93 21.75 16.14
N ASP A 574 9.31 20.92 15.17
CA ASP A 574 9.68 21.32 13.81
C ASP A 574 8.45 21.28 12.90
N GLU A 575 8.20 22.34 12.12
CA GLU A 575 6.94 22.59 11.38
C GLU A 575 5.72 22.51 12.32
N ALA A 576 5.76 23.29 13.41
CA ALA A 576 4.80 23.25 14.51
C ALA A 576 3.34 23.44 14.09
N GLU A 577 3.07 24.24 13.06
CA GLU A 577 1.72 24.40 12.51
C GLU A 577 1.17 23.10 11.91
N LEU A 578 2.03 22.27 11.30
CA LEU A 578 1.65 20.97 10.74
C LEU A 578 1.56 19.91 11.82
N LEU A 579 2.39 19.99 12.86
CA LEU A 579 2.28 19.12 14.03
C LEU A 579 0.90 19.22 14.70
N PHE A 580 0.40 20.45 14.93
CA PHE A 580 -0.94 20.64 15.52
C PHE A 580 -2.08 20.43 14.52
N SER A 581 -1.86 20.63 13.21
CA SER A 581 -2.89 20.46 12.17
C SER A 581 -3.09 18.99 11.77
N GLU A 582 -2.01 18.21 11.62
CA GLU A 582 -2.09 16.79 11.22
C GLU A 582 -2.12 15.81 12.40
N ALA A 583 -1.72 16.22 13.61
CA ALA A 583 -1.57 15.33 14.77
C ALA A 583 -1.92 15.99 16.13
N SER A 584 -2.98 16.82 16.17
CA SER A 584 -3.36 17.63 17.34
C SER A 584 -3.46 16.84 18.65
N GLU A 585 -4.25 15.76 18.68
CA GLU A 585 -4.42 14.92 19.89
C GLU A 585 -3.09 14.35 20.38
N GLN A 586 -2.24 13.93 19.43
CA GLN A 586 -0.96 13.29 19.73
C GLN A 586 0.01 14.33 20.28
N MET A 587 0.01 15.55 19.74
CA MET A 587 0.82 16.66 20.22
C MET A 587 0.45 17.10 21.64
N PHE A 588 -0.84 17.29 21.94
CA PHE A 588 -1.25 17.62 23.32
C PHE A 588 -0.93 16.48 24.29
N ALA A 589 -1.13 15.22 23.89
CA ALA A 589 -0.71 14.08 24.72
C ALA A 589 0.82 14.01 24.95
N ILE A 590 1.65 14.43 23.98
CA ILE A 590 3.11 14.54 24.14
C ILE A 590 3.46 15.67 25.11
N LEU A 591 2.86 16.85 24.96
CA LEU A 591 3.09 18.03 25.80
C LEU A 591 2.67 17.77 27.26
N ASP A 592 1.54 17.12 27.48
CA ASP A 592 1.09 16.62 28.77
C ASP A 592 2.11 15.69 29.44
N ASN A 593 2.69 14.77 28.67
CA ASN A 593 3.72 13.86 29.17
C ASN A 593 5.04 14.61 29.43
N PHE A 594 5.36 15.66 28.68
CA PHE A 594 6.52 16.50 28.96
C PHE A 594 6.33 17.28 30.27
N LYS A 595 5.20 17.97 30.44
CA LYS A 595 4.84 18.73 31.66
C LYS A 595 4.90 17.86 32.93
N LYS A 596 4.27 16.67 32.90
CA LYS A 596 4.32 15.68 34.00
C LYS A 596 5.72 15.09 34.26
N ASN A 597 6.64 15.19 33.31
CA ASN A 597 8.05 14.78 33.47
C ASN A 597 8.94 15.92 34.03
N VAL A 598 8.50 17.17 33.92
CA VAL A 598 9.16 18.37 34.48
C VAL A 598 8.78 18.56 35.96
N GLU A 599 7.53 18.28 36.34
CA GLU A 599 6.98 18.37 37.70
C GLU A 599 7.56 17.34 38.71
N VAL A 600 8.70 16.71 38.40
CA VAL A 600 9.36 15.69 39.25
C VAL A 600 10.46 16.36 40.08
N GLU A 601 10.35 16.31 41.41
CA GLU A 601 11.23 17.00 42.39
C GLU A 601 12.74 16.78 42.15
N GLU A 602 13.16 15.63 41.62
CA GLU A 602 14.57 15.34 41.26
C GLU A 602 15.14 16.28 40.16
N ARG A 603 14.32 17.15 39.54
CA ARG A 603 14.69 17.97 38.37
C ARG A 603 14.74 19.48 38.56
N GLU A 604 14.50 20.05 39.75
CA GLU A 604 14.38 21.52 39.93
C GLU A 604 15.55 22.35 39.35
N SER A 605 16.74 21.77 39.21
CA SER A 605 17.94 22.42 38.66
C SER A 605 18.27 22.08 37.20
N ALA A 606 17.44 21.30 36.50
CA ALA A 606 17.64 20.93 35.10
C ALA A 606 17.02 21.99 34.15
N PRO A 607 17.60 22.22 32.95
CA PRO A 607 16.96 23.07 31.96
C PRO A 607 15.70 22.39 31.41
N HIS A 608 14.65 23.18 31.22
CA HIS A 608 13.41 22.77 30.57
C HIS A 608 13.15 23.75 29.43
N GLN A 609 13.10 23.25 28.20
CA GLN A 609 13.02 24.05 27.00
C GLN A 609 12.05 23.45 25.98
N ILE A 610 11.13 24.26 25.46
CA ILE A 610 10.33 23.98 24.28
C ILE A 610 10.72 24.99 23.18
N VAL A 611 11.14 24.46 22.02
CA VAL A 611 11.45 25.27 20.83
C VAL A 611 10.45 24.91 19.75
N ALA A 612 9.55 25.82 19.39
CA ALA A 612 8.63 25.65 18.26
C ALA A 612 9.09 26.48 17.06
N VAL A 613 9.18 25.86 15.89
CA VAL A 613 9.59 26.53 14.63
C VAL A 613 8.55 26.22 13.55
N GLY A 614 8.17 27.23 12.78
CA GLY A 614 7.18 27.10 11.72
C GLY A 614 7.21 28.26 10.72
N VAL A 615 6.39 28.14 9.68
CA VAL A 615 6.17 29.16 8.65
C VAL A 615 4.91 29.98 8.93
N HIS A 616 3.92 29.39 9.61
CA HIS A 616 2.58 29.96 9.79
C HIS A 616 2.17 30.05 11.26
N TRP A 617 1.60 31.20 11.67
CA TRP A 617 0.94 31.36 12.96
C TRP A 617 -0.45 30.70 12.98
N ASN A 618 -0.84 30.11 14.11
CA ASN A 618 -2.18 29.58 14.33
C ASN A 618 -2.55 29.56 15.84
N ARG A 619 -3.83 29.30 16.16
CA ARG A 619 -4.34 29.24 17.54
C ARG A 619 -3.76 28.11 18.41
N HIS A 620 -3.24 27.03 17.82
CA HIS A 620 -2.60 25.97 18.59
C HIS A 620 -1.21 26.38 19.10
N ILE A 621 -0.48 27.20 18.33
CA ILE A 621 0.78 27.83 18.77
C ILE A 621 0.50 28.86 19.89
N GLU A 622 -0.60 29.60 19.79
CA GLU A 622 -1.06 30.50 20.86
C GLU A 622 -1.39 29.73 22.16
N HIS A 623 -2.06 28.58 22.05
CA HIS A 623 -2.36 27.71 23.19
C HIS A 623 -1.10 27.02 23.76
N LEU A 624 -0.15 26.62 22.91
CA LEU A 624 1.16 26.11 23.33
C LEU A 624 1.89 27.12 24.23
N ILE A 625 1.90 28.39 23.81
CA ILE A 625 2.51 29.50 24.58
C ILE A 625 1.81 29.69 25.93
N LYS A 626 0.47 29.63 25.97
CA LYS A 626 -0.33 29.91 27.17
C LYS A 626 -0.28 28.80 28.22
N GLU A 627 -0.26 27.52 27.81
CA GLU A 627 -0.42 26.38 28.73
C GLU A 627 0.87 25.61 29.05
N PHE A 628 1.92 25.71 28.21
CA PHE A 628 3.10 24.83 28.29
C PHE A 628 4.46 25.56 28.30
N MET A 629 4.53 26.86 27.97
CA MET A 629 5.78 27.63 27.91
C MET A 629 5.89 28.66 29.04
N ASN A 630 7.12 28.99 29.43
CA ASN A 630 7.45 29.94 30.50
C ASN A 630 8.20 31.15 29.92
N ASP A 631 7.51 32.29 29.81
CA ASP A 631 8.00 33.54 29.19
C ASP A 631 8.75 33.36 27.85
N PRO A 632 8.11 32.72 26.84
CA PRO A 632 8.78 32.35 25.60
C PRO A 632 9.22 33.55 24.76
N TYR A 633 10.40 33.44 24.15
CA TYR A 633 10.87 34.36 23.12
C TYR A 633 10.11 34.09 21.80
N VAL A 634 9.04 34.83 21.57
CA VAL A 634 8.36 34.86 20.26
C VAL A 634 9.16 35.74 19.29
N VAL A 635 9.57 35.17 18.16
CA VAL A 635 10.37 35.78 17.09
C VAL A 635 9.66 35.57 15.75
N ILE A 636 9.12 36.64 15.16
CA ILE A 636 8.38 36.57 13.89
C ILE A 636 9.05 37.46 12.83
N THR A 637 9.49 36.86 11.72
CA THR A 637 10.08 37.57 10.57
C THR A 637 9.26 37.42 9.27
N ALA A 638 8.14 36.70 9.32
CA ALA A 638 7.07 36.76 8.30
C ALA A 638 6.01 37.78 8.77
N MET A 639 5.89 38.92 8.07
CA MET A 639 5.21 40.09 8.63
C MET A 639 3.68 40.01 8.50
N GLU A 640 3.19 39.24 7.52
CA GLU A 640 1.78 38.86 7.39
C GLU A 640 1.31 37.88 8.48
N GLU A 641 2.24 37.09 9.03
CA GLU A 641 2.01 36.18 10.18
C GLU A 641 2.04 36.97 11.50
N ALA A 642 2.90 37.99 11.60
CA ALA A 642 2.94 38.90 12.74
C ALA A 642 1.61 39.67 12.91
N ALA A 643 0.87 39.93 11.82
CA ALA A 643 -0.46 40.52 11.88
C ALA A 643 -1.53 39.56 12.43
N LEU A 644 -1.38 38.24 12.21
CA LEU A 644 -2.24 37.22 12.81
C LEU A 644 -1.94 37.06 14.31
N TYR A 645 -0.66 37.06 14.70
CA TYR A 645 -0.22 37.16 16.09
C TYR A 645 -0.81 38.41 16.77
N GLY A 646 -0.70 39.58 16.11
CA GLY A 646 -1.27 40.85 16.56
C GLY A 646 -2.81 40.93 16.53
N SER A 647 -3.51 39.85 16.17
CA SER A 647 -4.98 39.77 16.12
C SER A 647 -5.66 40.84 15.24
N VAL A 648 -5.00 41.27 14.16
CA VAL A 648 -5.52 42.26 13.20
C VAL A 648 -6.77 41.71 12.50
N GLN A 649 -7.89 42.43 12.59
CA GLN A 649 -9.13 42.06 11.91
C GLN A 649 -8.95 42.19 10.39
N GLN A 650 -9.08 41.07 9.66
CA GLN A 650 -9.09 41.06 8.20
C GLN A 650 -10.53 41.22 7.70
N ILE A 651 -10.75 42.12 6.75
CA ILE A 651 -12.05 42.42 6.13
C ILE A 651 -11.85 42.42 4.62
N VAL A 652 -12.80 41.85 3.86
CA VAL A 652 -12.73 41.84 2.38
C VAL A 652 -14.03 42.32 1.78
N HIS A 653 -13.90 43.23 0.81
CA HIS A 653 -15.01 43.68 -0.03
C HIS A 653 -14.75 43.26 -1.48
N LEU A 654 -15.68 42.48 -2.02
CA LEU A 654 -15.78 42.20 -3.44
C LEU A 654 -16.52 43.35 -4.12
N CYS A 655 -15.94 43.91 -5.17
CA CYS A 655 -16.52 45.00 -5.96
C CYS A 655 -16.03 44.89 -7.42
N LEU A 656 -16.69 45.56 -8.36
CA LEU A 656 -16.14 45.74 -9.70
C LEU A 656 -15.02 46.80 -9.69
N GLU A 657 -14.09 46.74 -10.64
CA GLU A 657 -13.02 47.73 -10.74
C GLU A 657 -13.52 49.19 -10.81
N CYS A 658 -14.68 49.43 -11.44
CA CYS A 658 -15.32 50.74 -11.50
C CYS A 658 -15.94 51.20 -10.16
N GLU A 659 -16.17 50.28 -9.22
CA GLU A 659 -16.82 50.51 -7.92
C GLU A 659 -15.82 50.61 -6.76
N LYS A 660 -14.52 50.37 -7.00
CA LYS A 660 -13.45 50.55 -5.99
C LYS A 660 -13.55 51.88 -5.25
N THR A 661 -13.84 52.96 -5.97
CA THR A 661 -13.87 54.33 -5.44
C THR A 661 -15.06 54.56 -4.49
N SER A 662 -16.25 54.07 -4.83
CA SER A 662 -17.43 54.13 -3.94
C SER A 662 -17.29 53.16 -2.77
N THR A 663 -16.76 51.96 -3.01
CA THR A 663 -16.47 50.96 -1.97
C THR A 663 -15.46 51.47 -0.95
N LEU A 664 -14.40 52.18 -1.40
CA LEU A 664 -13.45 52.86 -0.53
C LEU A 664 -14.15 53.90 0.37
N LEU A 665 -15.01 54.76 -0.19
CA LEU A 665 -15.73 55.74 0.61
C LEU A 665 -16.68 55.09 1.62
N HIS A 666 -17.35 54.00 1.26
CA HIS A 666 -18.18 53.22 2.19
C HIS A 666 -17.34 52.48 3.27
N THR A 667 -16.05 52.26 3.03
CA THR A 667 -15.11 51.63 3.98
C THR A 667 -14.57 52.63 5.02
N LEU A 668 -14.55 53.93 4.71
CA LEU A 668 -14.00 54.97 5.58
C LEU A 668 -15.04 55.42 6.62
N ASP A 669 -14.65 55.40 7.89
CA ASP A 669 -15.45 55.98 8.97
C ASP A 669 -15.27 57.51 8.99
N PHE A 670 -16.32 58.24 8.61
CA PHE A 670 -16.34 59.70 8.56
C PHE A 670 -16.45 60.36 9.94
N VAL A 671 -16.87 59.62 10.99
CA VAL A 671 -17.07 60.16 12.35
C VAL A 671 -16.56 59.15 13.40
N PRO A 672 -15.24 58.82 13.39
CA PRO A 672 -14.72 57.73 14.20
C PRO A 672 -14.76 58.07 15.69
N ARG A 673 -15.29 57.13 16.49
CA ARG A 673 -15.42 57.25 17.96
C ARG A 673 -14.08 57.44 18.69
N GLN A 674 -12.96 57.11 18.03
CA GLN A 674 -11.60 57.24 18.54
C GLN A 674 -10.72 57.88 17.46
N ALA A 675 -9.50 58.31 17.81
CA ALA A 675 -8.56 58.84 16.83
C ALA A 675 -8.13 57.75 15.83
N GLN A 676 -8.38 57.96 14.54
CA GLN A 676 -8.12 56.95 13.49
C GLN A 676 -6.95 57.35 12.58
N LYS A 677 -6.03 56.42 12.36
CA LYS A 677 -4.91 56.55 11.41
C LYS A 677 -5.05 55.50 10.30
N THR A 678 -5.43 55.94 9.11
CA THR A 678 -5.66 55.06 7.95
C THR A 678 -4.55 55.20 6.90
N LEU A 679 -3.96 54.08 6.50
CA LEU A 679 -3.12 54.01 5.30
C LEU A 679 -3.93 53.45 4.13
N ILE A 680 -3.85 54.06 2.94
CA ILE A 680 -4.48 53.53 1.72
C ILE A 680 -3.39 53.22 0.69
N PHE A 681 -3.18 51.93 0.40
CA PHE A 681 -2.13 51.49 -0.50
C PHE A 681 -2.60 51.38 -1.96
N THR A 682 -1.90 52.11 -2.84
CA THR A 682 -2.14 52.14 -4.30
C THR A 682 -0.96 51.57 -5.09
N CYS A 683 -1.17 51.08 -6.32
CA CYS A 683 -0.09 50.54 -7.16
C CYS A 683 0.55 51.57 -8.10
N SER A 684 -0.02 52.77 -8.25
CA SER A 684 0.59 53.86 -9.05
C SER A 684 0.41 55.25 -8.42
N ALA A 685 1.29 56.18 -8.78
CA ALA A 685 1.22 57.58 -8.34
C ALA A 685 -0.06 58.30 -8.81
N ALA A 686 -0.51 58.01 -10.05
CA ALA A 686 -1.76 58.57 -10.60
C ALA A 686 -3.01 58.07 -9.86
N GLU A 687 -2.99 56.81 -9.42
CA GLU A 687 -4.03 56.25 -8.55
C GLU A 687 -3.98 56.85 -7.14
N THR A 688 -2.78 57.09 -6.58
CA THR A 688 -2.61 57.85 -5.32
C THR A 688 -3.22 59.26 -5.43
N GLU A 689 -2.98 59.96 -6.54
CA GLU A 689 -3.54 61.28 -6.84
C GLU A 689 -5.07 61.27 -6.89
N ILE A 690 -5.68 60.24 -7.50
CA ILE A 690 -7.14 60.09 -7.62
C ILE A 690 -7.76 59.78 -6.25
N VAL A 691 -7.20 58.81 -5.53
CA VAL A 691 -7.65 58.42 -4.17
C VAL A 691 -7.58 59.62 -3.22
N CYS A 692 -6.49 60.39 -3.24
CA CYS A 692 -6.34 61.58 -2.39
C CYS A 692 -7.46 62.60 -2.64
N LYS A 693 -7.73 62.94 -3.91
CA LYS A 693 -8.78 63.90 -4.31
C LYS A 693 -10.18 63.44 -3.91
N VAL A 694 -10.46 62.13 -3.95
CA VAL A 694 -11.75 61.53 -3.57
C VAL A 694 -11.96 61.54 -2.05
N VAL A 695 -10.91 61.30 -1.26
CA VAL A 695 -10.97 61.37 0.20
C VAL A 695 -11.09 62.82 0.66
N GLU A 696 -10.34 63.74 0.03
CA GLU A 696 -10.43 65.20 0.25
C GLU A 696 -11.83 65.75 -0.08
N SER A 697 -12.44 65.36 -1.21
CA SER A 697 -13.79 65.81 -1.58
C SER A 697 -14.88 65.27 -0.64
N SER A 698 -14.56 64.26 0.17
CA SER A 698 -15.42 63.69 1.20
C SER A 698 -15.12 64.26 2.61
N SER A 699 -14.43 65.41 2.67
CA SER A 699 -14.08 66.16 3.90
C SER A 699 -13.15 65.45 4.90
N ILE A 700 -12.50 64.36 4.51
CA ILE A 700 -11.48 63.70 5.34
C ILE A 700 -10.09 64.30 5.02
N PHE A 701 -9.28 64.54 6.06
CA PHE A 701 -7.91 65.02 5.89
C PHE A 701 -6.99 63.93 5.34
N CYS A 702 -6.65 64.03 4.05
CA CYS A 702 -5.79 63.10 3.34
C CYS A 702 -4.39 63.68 3.08
N LEU A 703 -3.38 62.84 3.21
CA LEU A 703 -2.01 63.04 2.76
C LEU A 703 -1.71 62.11 1.57
N LYS A 704 -0.75 62.46 0.73
CA LYS A 704 -0.26 61.61 -0.37
C LYS A 704 1.25 61.45 -0.36
N MET A 705 1.74 60.23 -0.58
CA MET A 705 3.16 59.93 -0.67
C MET A 705 3.45 58.88 -1.76
N HIS A 706 4.23 59.27 -2.76
CA HIS A 706 4.72 58.37 -3.80
C HIS A 706 6.16 58.74 -4.19
N LYS A 707 6.79 57.90 -5.02
CA LYS A 707 8.23 57.96 -5.39
C LYS A 707 8.76 59.33 -5.82
N GLU A 708 7.91 60.17 -6.41
CA GLU A 708 8.26 61.51 -6.92
C GLU A 708 8.18 62.60 -5.83
N LEU A 709 7.45 62.35 -4.73
CA LEU A 709 7.25 63.28 -3.61
C LEU A 709 8.25 63.10 -2.45
N VAL A 710 9.33 62.34 -2.64
CA VAL A 710 10.30 61.98 -1.57
C VAL A 710 10.91 63.20 -0.86
N PHE A 711 11.00 64.37 -1.50
CA PHE A 711 11.43 65.61 -0.87
C PHE A 711 10.50 66.10 0.26
N ASN A 712 9.21 65.76 0.21
CA ASN A 712 8.20 66.15 1.20
C ASN A 712 8.07 65.17 2.38
N LEU A 713 8.92 64.12 2.44
CA LEU A 713 8.86 63.07 3.45
C LEU A 713 8.82 63.61 4.89
N LYS A 714 9.62 64.63 5.21
CA LYS A 714 9.68 65.21 6.56
C LYS A 714 8.36 65.84 7.00
N SER A 715 7.76 66.68 6.17
CA SER A 715 6.50 67.37 6.52
C SER A 715 5.32 66.40 6.59
N ILE A 716 5.29 65.37 5.73
CA ILE A 716 4.31 64.27 5.80
C ILE A 716 4.47 63.50 7.12
N LEU A 717 5.70 63.15 7.50
CA LEU A 717 5.98 62.41 8.75
C LEU A 717 5.67 63.24 10.00
N GLU A 718 5.98 64.54 9.98
CA GLU A 718 5.62 65.49 11.06
C GLU A 718 4.10 65.62 11.21
N GLN A 719 3.35 65.66 10.11
CA GLN A 719 1.89 65.71 10.13
C GLN A 719 1.27 64.38 10.62
N TRP A 720 1.79 63.24 10.15
CA TRP A 720 1.36 61.92 10.63
C TRP A 720 1.64 61.69 12.12
N LYS A 721 2.76 62.21 12.64
CA LYS A 721 3.14 62.09 14.06
C LYS A 721 2.45 63.08 15.01
N LYS A 722 1.59 63.98 14.51
CA LYS A 722 0.76 64.83 15.39
C LYS A 722 -0.16 63.95 16.26
N LYS A 723 -0.28 64.31 17.53
CA LYS A 723 -1.21 63.66 18.46
C LYS A 723 -2.63 64.07 18.08
N LEU A 724 -3.42 63.10 17.63
CA LEU A 724 -4.81 63.28 17.21
C LEU A 724 -5.75 63.41 18.41
N SER A 725 -6.83 64.16 18.23
CA SER A 725 -7.94 64.23 19.19
C SER A 725 -8.93 63.08 18.97
N CYS A 726 -9.78 62.80 19.96
CA CYS A 726 -10.97 62.00 19.75
C CYS A 726 -11.82 62.60 18.60
N GLY A 727 -12.40 61.77 17.73
CA GLY A 727 -13.11 62.24 16.54
C GLY A 727 -12.22 62.72 15.38
N SER A 728 -10.88 62.64 15.48
CA SER A 728 -9.98 63.02 14.39
C SER A 728 -9.56 61.83 13.54
N HIS A 729 -9.75 61.94 12.23
CA HIS A 729 -9.28 60.98 11.22
C HIS A 729 -8.15 61.57 10.40
N ILE A 730 -7.05 60.84 10.23
CA ILE A 730 -6.02 61.11 9.24
C ILE A 730 -5.90 59.95 8.27
N VAL A 731 -5.87 60.26 6.98
CA VAL A 731 -5.62 59.32 5.90
C VAL A 731 -4.28 59.64 5.26
N LEU A 732 -3.51 58.62 4.89
CA LEU A 732 -2.33 58.74 4.02
C LEU A 732 -2.43 57.73 2.88
N ALA A 733 -2.64 58.22 1.66
CA ALA A 733 -2.58 57.44 0.45
C ALA A 733 -1.13 57.29 -0.02
N LEU A 734 -0.66 56.05 -0.26
CA LEU A 734 0.73 55.81 -0.61
C LEU A 734 0.99 54.61 -1.53
N THR A 735 2.11 54.67 -2.26
CA THR A 735 2.66 53.53 -3.02
C THR A 735 3.63 52.69 -2.18
N ASP A 736 3.71 51.39 -2.45
CA ASP A 736 4.55 50.42 -1.72
C ASP A 736 6.04 50.82 -1.57
N ASP A 737 6.62 51.48 -2.58
CA ASP A 737 7.97 52.04 -2.56
C ASP A 737 8.27 52.94 -1.34
N CYS A 738 7.23 53.50 -0.71
CA CYS A 738 7.35 54.47 0.38
C CYS A 738 7.32 53.83 1.78
N ILE A 739 6.97 52.55 1.92
CA ILE A 739 6.89 51.86 3.23
C ILE A 739 8.23 51.94 3.99
N PRO A 740 9.40 51.59 3.39
CA PRO A 740 10.69 51.63 4.10
C PRO A 740 11.19 53.05 4.39
N LEU A 741 10.66 54.04 3.67
CA LEU A 741 11.05 55.45 3.79
C LEU A 741 10.33 56.15 4.96
N LEU A 742 9.09 55.75 5.24
CA LEU A 742 8.24 56.39 6.24
C LEU A 742 8.42 55.81 7.65
N ALA A 743 8.70 54.50 7.77
CA ALA A 743 8.82 53.79 9.05
C ALA A 743 7.63 54.07 9.99
N ILE A 744 6.41 54.01 9.44
CA ILE A 744 5.14 54.08 10.18
C ILE A 744 4.85 52.69 10.76
N THR A 745 4.46 52.66 12.03
CA THR A 745 4.14 51.47 12.83
C THR A 745 2.84 51.63 13.64
N ASP A 746 2.28 52.85 13.69
CA ASP A 746 1.17 53.26 14.56
C ASP A 746 -0.19 53.40 13.83
N ALA A 747 -0.33 52.89 12.61
CA ALA A 747 -1.59 52.93 11.88
C ALA A 747 -2.66 52.04 12.58
N THR A 748 -3.91 52.50 12.59
CA THR A 748 -5.04 51.73 13.16
C THR A 748 -5.85 51.00 12.09
N CYS A 749 -5.76 51.43 10.84
CA CYS A 749 -6.42 50.82 9.70
C CYS A 749 -5.51 50.85 8.45
N VAL A 750 -5.51 49.76 7.67
CA VAL A 750 -4.78 49.64 6.41
C VAL A 750 -5.75 49.16 5.33
N ILE A 751 -5.97 49.98 4.30
CA ILE A 751 -6.83 49.68 3.16
C ILE A 751 -5.95 49.35 1.95
N HIS A 752 -6.15 48.17 1.37
CA HIS A 752 -5.46 47.71 0.17
C HIS A 752 -6.35 48.01 -1.04
N PHE A 753 -6.34 49.27 -1.49
CA PHE A 753 -7.12 49.73 -2.65
C PHE A 753 -6.67 49.05 -3.95
N SER A 754 -5.35 48.88 -4.11
CA SER A 754 -4.75 48.03 -5.13
C SER A 754 -4.08 46.83 -4.47
N PHE A 755 -4.25 45.65 -5.06
CA PHE A 755 -3.70 44.40 -4.53
C PHE A 755 -2.16 44.43 -4.42
N PRO A 756 -1.55 43.90 -3.35
CA PRO A 756 -0.10 43.88 -3.15
C PRO A 756 0.64 43.02 -4.19
N SER A 757 1.83 43.49 -4.61
CA SER A 757 2.66 42.84 -5.64
C SER A 757 3.39 41.58 -5.18
N SER A 758 3.65 41.41 -3.88
CA SER A 758 4.27 40.21 -3.30
C SER A 758 3.80 39.99 -1.86
N PRO A 759 3.94 38.79 -1.27
CA PRO A 759 3.56 38.53 0.12
C PRO A 759 4.37 39.39 1.10
N LYS A 760 5.67 39.58 0.83
CA LYS A 760 6.54 40.51 1.55
C LYS A 760 6.03 41.96 1.49
N THR A 761 5.44 42.36 0.36
CA THR A 761 4.76 43.66 0.23
C THR A 761 3.50 43.70 1.11
N PHE A 762 2.68 42.65 1.08
CA PHE A 762 1.46 42.54 1.90
C PHE A 762 1.77 42.60 3.41
N GLY A 763 2.68 41.76 3.89
CA GLY A 763 3.16 41.79 5.27
C GLY A 763 3.82 43.12 5.63
N GLY A 764 4.55 43.75 4.70
CA GLY A 764 5.12 45.09 4.87
C GLY A 764 4.05 46.18 5.08
N ARG A 765 2.92 46.12 4.36
CA ARG A 765 1.75 47.00 4.60
C ARG A 765 1.12 46.74 5.96
N LEU A 766 0.99 45.48 6.36
CA LEU A 766 0.40 45.09 7.65
C LEU A 766 1.27 45.48 8.85
N TYR A 767 2.60 45.42 8.70
CA TYR A 767 3.57 45.85 9.72
C TYR A 767 3.45 47.33 10.09
N CYS A 768 2.81 48.16 9.25
CA CYS A 768 2.51 49.55 9.61
C CYS A 768 1.50 49.71 10.76
N MET A 769 0.95 48.61 11.29
CA MET A 769 0.11 48.56 12.49
C MET A 769 0.82 47.90 13.70
N SER A 770 2.14 47.63 13.61
CA SER A 770 2.88 46.80 14.58
C SER A 770 2.95 47.34 16.00
N ASP A 771 2.84 48.65 16.23
CA ASP A 771 2.78 49.23 17.59
C ASP A 771 1.50 48.79 18.34
N HIS A 772 0.49 48.29 17.61
CA HIS A 772 -0.77 47.78 18.15
C HIS A 772 -0.80 46.25 18.28
N PHE A 773 0.29 45.53 17.94
CA PHE A 773 0.38 44.07 18.09
C PHE A 773 0.63 43.72 19.58
N GLN A 774 -0.45 43.77 20.37
CA GLN A 774 -0.41 43.53 21.81
C GLN A 774 0.14 42.15 22.15
N SER A 775 0.94 42.07 23.22
CA SER A 775 1.34 40.78 23.79
C SER A 775 0.13 40.00 24.31
N LEU A 776 0.11 38.69 24.10
CA LEU A 776 -0.93 37.77 24.58
C LEU A 776 -1.18 37.86 26.10
N ALA A 777 -0.19 38.31 26.88
CA ALA A 777 -0.30 38.51 28.32
C ALA A 777 -1.05 39.80 28.73
N GLN A 778 -1.41 40.66 27.79
CA GLN A 778 -2.10 41.95 28.03
C GLN A 778 -3.52 42.00 27.46
N GLN A 779 -4.00 40.92 26.84
CA GLN A 779 -5.39 40.84 26.37
C GLN A 779 -6.35 40.73 27.57
N GLY A 780 -6.93 41.87 27.96
CA GLY A 780 -8.04 41.95 28.91
C GLY A 780 -9.32 41.28 28.38
N SER A 781 -10.42 41.37 29.13
CA SER A 781 -11.65 40.65 28.79
C SER A 781 -12.23 41.08 27.42
N PRO A 782 -12.83 40.16 26.63
CA PRO A 782 -13.33 40.50 25.29
C PRO A 782 -14.42 41.58 25.29
N ALA A 783 -15.10 41.81 26.41
CA ALA A 783 -16.08 42.87 26.59
C ALA A 783 -15.47 44.29 26.51
N GLU A 784 -14.18 44.46 26.82
CA GLU A 784 -13.48 45.75 26.80
C GLU A 784 -12.81 46.06 25.45
N GLN A 785 -12.77 45.10 24.52
CA GLN A 785 -11.99 45.16 23.29
C GLN A 785 -12.77 45.59 22.04
N GLY A 786 -14.11 45.65 22.11
CA GLY A 786 -15.00 45.74 20.93
C GLY A 786 -14.69 46.85 19.93
N ASP A 787 -14.38 48.06 20.41
CA ASP A 787 -14.13 49.25 19.59
C ASP A 787 -12.62 49.54 19.35
N LYS A 788 -11.70 48.59 19.63
CA LYS A 788 -10.23 48.84 19.62
C LYS A 788 -9.38 47.98 18.68
N LYS A 789 -9.95 47.04 17.93
CA LYS A 789 -9.16 46.18 17.02
C LYS A 789 -8.67 46.95 15.79
N THR A 790 -7.40 46.73 15.42
CA THR A 790 -6.82 47.20 14.15
C THR A 790 -7.42 46.44 12.97
N LYS A 791 -7.55 47.11 11.82
CA LYS A 791 -8.28 46.58 10.65
C LYS A 791 -7.42 46.61 9.38
N SER A 792 -7.31 45.47 8.70
CA SER A 792 -6.91 45.42 7.29
C SER A 792 -8.15 45.23 6.42
N VAL A 793 -8.32 46.07 5.41
CA VAL A 793 -9.42 45.95 4.44
C VAL A 793 -8.87 45.70 3.05
N LEU A 794 -9.25 44.59 2.44
CA LEU A 794 -8.87 44.20 1.09
C LEU A 794 -10.00 44.50 0.10
N LEU A 795 -9.73 45.33 -0.91
CA LEU A 795 -10.64 45.49 -2.05
C LEU A 795 -10.25 44.46 -3.12
N LEU A 796 -11.13 43.51 -3.39
CA LEU A 796 -10.95 42.50 -4.44
C LEU A 796 -11.86 42.79 -5.63
N THR A 797 -11.26 42.80 -6.82
CA THR A 797 -11.99 42.96 -8.10
C THR A 797 -11.71 41.82 -9.05
N GLU A 798 -12.42 41.79 -10.19
CA GLU A 798 -12.29 40.74 -11.21
C GLU A 798 -10.86 40.57 -11.73
N LYS A 799 -10.06 41.66 -11.73
CA LYS A 799 -8.63 41.65 -12.09
C LYS A 799 -7.76 40.86 -11.12
N ASN A 800 -8.22 40.62 -9.89
CA ASN A 800 -7.46 39.93 -8.85
C ASN A 800 -7.81 38.44 -8.72
N ALA A 801 -8.61 37.88 -9.63
CA ALA A 801 -9.07 36.49 -9.64
C ALA A 801 -7.96 35.44 -9.42
N CYS A 802 -6.76 35.66 -9.96
CA CYS A 802 -5.61 34.75 -9.77
C CYS A 802 -5.22 34.58 -8.28
N HIS A 803 -5.33 35.65 -7.48
CA HIS A 803 -4.97 35.71 -6.07
C HIS A 803 -6.09 35.23 -5.12
N ALA A 804 -7.36 35.28 -5.54
CA ALA A 804 -8.53 35.07 -4.66
C ALA A 804 -8.48 33.77 -3.84
N VAL A 805 -8.03 32.66 -4.45
CA VAL A 805 -7.85 31.35 -3.76
C VAL A 805 -6.83 31.43 -2.62
N GLY A 806 -5.78 32.24 -2.78
CA GLY A 806 -4.78 32.48 -1.74
C GLY A 806 -5.34 33.36 -0.62
N VAL A 807 -6.03 34.46 -0.99
CA VAL A 807 -6.68 35.36 -0.02
C VAL A 807 -7.67 34.59 0.84
N LEU A 808 -8.51 33.74 0.25
CA LEU A 808 -9.43 32.88 0.99
C LEU A 808 -8.71 32.05 2.07
N ARG A 809 -7.59 31.40 1.73
CA ARG A 809 -6.78 30.63 2.71
C ARG A 809 -6.19 31.50 3.83
N TYR A 810 -5.86 32.76 3.53
CA TYR A 810 -5.39 33.70 4.56
C TYR A 810 -6.53 34.15 5.49
N LEU A 811 -7.74 34.38 4.96
CA LEU A 811 -8.94 34.70 5.76
C LEU A 811 -9.41 33.51 6.61
N GLU A 812 -9.43 32.30 6.02
CA GLU A 812 -9.74 31.05 6.72
C GLU A 812 -8.78 30.84 7.92
N ARG A 813 -7.50 31.23 7.77
CA ARG A 813 -6.50 31.20 8.86
C ARG A 813 -6.61 32.35 9.85
N ALA A 814 -7.17 33.49 9.45
CA ALA A 814 -7.35 34.67 10.28
C ALA A 814 -8.63 34.62 11.14
N ASP A 815 -9.47 33.59 10.96
CA ASP A 815 -10.82 33.51 11.53
C ASP A 815 -11.68 34.74 11.19
N ALA A 816 -11.56 35.18 9.93
CA ALA A 816 -12.25 36.35 9.41
C ALA A 816 -13.64 36.00 8.86
N GLU A 817 -14.56 36.98 8.91
CA GLU A 817 -15.88 36.85 8.27
C GLU A 817 -15.72 36.89 6.75
N ILE A 818 -15.99 35.75 6.09
CA ILE A 818 -15.81 35.57 4.64
C ILE A 818 -17.18 35.68 3.93
N PRO A 819 -17.36 36.61 2.98
CA PRO A 819 -18.57 36.68 2.16
C PRO A 819 -18.79 35.40 1.33
N SER A 820 -20.04 34.94 1.20
CA SER A 820 -20.38 33.71 0.44
C SER A 820 -19.98 33.81 -1.03
N GLU A 821 -20.07 35.01 -1.58
CA GLU A 821 -19.65 35.39 -2.94
C GLU A 821 -18.16 35.10 -3.19
N LEU A 822 -17.31 35.14 -2.14
CA LEU A 822 -15.89 34.79 -2.27
C LEU A 822 -15.69 33.27 -2.43
N TYR A 823 -16.52 32.45 -1.79
CA TYR A 823 -16.49 31.00 -1.99
C TYR A 823 -16.94 30.62 -3.40
N GLU A 824 -18.01 31.25 -3.93
CA GLU A 824 -18.45 31.03 -5.30
C GLU A 824 -17.42 31.50 -6.33
N PHE A 825 -16.88 32.72 -6.17
CA PHE A 825 -15.84 33.26 -7.05
C PHE A 825 -14.57 32.41 -7.05
N THR A 826 -14.12 31.95 -5.88
CA THR A 826 -12.95 31.06 -5.79
C THR A 826 -13.21 29.66 -6.32
N ALA A 827 -14.43 29.12 -6.21
CA ALA A 827 -14.80 27.87 -6.85
C ALA A 827 -14.71 27.96 -8.39
N GLY A 828 -15.21 29.06 -8.99
CA GLY A 828 -15.05 29.33 -10.42
C GLY A 828 -13.58 29.46 -10.85
N VAL A 829 -12.75 30.16 -10.06
CA VAL A 829 -11.30 30.26 -10.29
C VAL A 829 -10.61 28.90 -10.16
N LEU A 830 -11.05 28.02 -9.25
CA LEU A 830 -10.50 26.68 -9.07
C LEU A 830 -10.84 25.77 -10.25
N GLN A 831 -12.08 25.80 -10.74
CA GLN A 831 -12.46 25.06 -11.96
C GLN A 831 -11.62 25.53 -13.15
N ALA A 832 -11.53 26.84 -13.40
CA ALA A 832 -10.73 27.40 -14.50
C ALA A 832 -9.20 27.21 -14.32
N LYS A 833 -8.73 26.88 -13.11
CA LYS A 833 -7.35 26.41 -12.86
C LYS A 833 -7.19 24.93 -13.18
N GLU A 834 -8.19 24.10 -12.85
CA GLU A 834 -8.21 22.66 -13.10
C GLU A 834 -8.37 22.32 -14.59
N ASP A 835 -9.20 23.05 -15.33
CA ASP A 835 -9.35 22.90 -16.79
C ASP A 835 -8.02 23.13 -17.52
N LYS A 836 -7.21 24.08 -17.04
CA LYS A 836 -5.84 24.35 -17.55
C LYS A 836 -4.87 23.20 -17.28
N LYS A 837 -5.22 22.24 -16.43
CA LYS A 837 -4.46 21.00 -16.19
C LYS A 837 -4.88 19.84 -17.10
N ALA A 838 -5.81 20.01 -18.05
CA ALA A 838 -6.33 18.92 -18.90
C ALA A 838 -5.27 18.03 -19.60
N ARG A 839 -4.04 18.56 -19.82
CA ARG A 839 -2.88 17.85 -20.40
C ARG A 839 -1.81 17.40 -19.38
N ARG A 840 -1.98 17.69 -18.09
CA ARG A 840 -1.11 17.21 -17.01
C ARG A 840 -1.46 15.77 -16.62
N PRO A 841 -0.53 15.00 -16.02
CA PRO A 841 -0.84 13.68 -15.47
C PRO A 841 -1.91 13.78 -14.38
N LEU A 842 -2.64 12.69 -14.18
CA LEU A 842 -3.58 12.54 -13.07
C LEU A 842 -2.80 12.42 -11.75
N CYS A 843 -3.23 13.16 -10.73
CA CYS A 843 -2.56 13.32 -9.44
C CYS A 843 -2.12 11.97 -8.82
N PRO A 844 -0.82 11.78 -8.51
CA PRO A 844 -0.30 10.54 -7.92
C PRO A 844 -1.01 10.11 -6.64
N TYR A 845 -1.37 11.06 -5.76
CA TYR A 845 -2.11 10.78 -4.53
C TYR A 845 -3.54 10.34 -4.81
N LEU A 846 -4.23 10.99 -5.75
CA LEU A 846 -5.57 10.59 -6.20
C LEU A 846 -5.56 9.16 -6.75
N LYS A 847 -4.52 8.80 -7.51
CA LYS A 847 -4.32 7.44 -8.04
C LYS A 847 -3.98 6.41 -6.95
N ALA A 848 -3.19 6.77 -5.95
CA ALA A 848 -2.67 5.82 -4.95
C ALA A 848 -3.56 5.68 -3.69
N LEU A 849 -4.36 6.70 -3.37
CA LEU A 849 -5.13 6.80 -2.13
C LEU A 849 -6.65 7.02 -2.37
N GLY A 850 -7.06 7.39 -3.59
CA GLY A 850 -8.43 7.80 -3.91
C GLY A 850 -8.76 9.27 -3.64
N PHE A 851 -7.84 10.03 -3.02
CA PHE A 851 -8.01 11.46 -2.72
C PHE A 851 -6.68 12.23 -2.81
N CYS A 852 -6.76 13.57 -2.78
CA CYS A 852 -5.60 14.47 -2.68
C CYS A 852 -5.85 15.44 -1.51
N LYS A 853 -4.87 15.64 -0.61
CA LYS A 853 -5.06 16.44 0.62
C LYS A 853 -5.50 17.89 0.36
N ASP A 854 -4.96 18.55 -0.67
CA ASP A 854 -5.41 19.89 -1.08
C ASP A 854 -5.41 20.04 -2.62
N LYS A 855 -6.62 19.93 -3.21
CA LYS A 855 -6.86 20.15 -4.65
C LYS A 855 -6.61 21.61 -5.08
N ARG A 856 -6.72 22.58 -4.15
CA ARG A 856 -6.59 24.03 -4.44
C ARG A 856 -5.17 24.39 -4.89
N ILE A 857 -4.19 23.58 -4.49
CA ILE A 857 -2.75 23.83 -4.68
C ILE A 857 -2.05 22.79 -5.55
N CYS A 858 -2.53 21.54 -5.56
CA CYS A 858 -1.82 20.45 -6.24
C CYS A 858 -1.61 20.74 -7.74
N PRO A 859 -0.37 20.60 -8.28
CA PRO A 859 -0.06 20.96 -9.65
C PRO A 859 -0.68 20.01 -10.68
N ASP A 860 -1.02 18.78 -10.28
CA ASP A 860 -1.55 17.75 -11.17
C ASP A 860 -3.06 17.82 -11.33
N ARG A 861 -3.56 17.06 -12.31
CA ARG A 861 -4.97 16.98 -12.70
C ARG A 861 -5.76 16.06 -11.76
N HIS A 862 -7.01 16.40 -11.50
CA HIS A 862 -7.94 15.64 -10.65
C HIS A 862 -9.15 15.09 -11.40
N HIS A 863 -9.54 15.67 -12.53
CA HIS A 863 -10.62 15.16 -13.37
C HIS A 863 -10.07 14.21 -14.45
N VAL A 864 -10.73 13.08 -14.67
CA VAL A 864 -10.40 12.14 -15.77
C VAL A 864 -10.75 12.78 -17.12
N ASN A 865 -9.88 12.63 -18.11
CA ASN A 865 -10.00 13.21 -19.45
C ASN A 865 -10.11 12.08 -20.49
N PRO A 866 -11.30 11.81 -21.06
CA PRO A 866 -11.52 10.73 -22.02
C PRO A 866 -10.57 10.73 -23.24
N GLU A 867 -10.05 11.88 -23.68
CA GLU A 867 -9.12 11.95 -24.81
C GLU A 867 -7.72 11.38 -24.50
N VAL A 868 -7.29 11.45 -23.23
CA VAL A 868 -5.93 11.13 -22.78
C VAL A 868 -5.89 9.83 -21.97
N ASP A 869 -6.98 9.53 -21.27
CA ASP A 869 -7.06 8.50 -20.23
C ASP A 869 -7.72 7.20 -20.69
N MET A 870 -8.11 7.09 -21.97
CA MET A 870 -8.61 5.82 -22.53
C MET A 870 -7.54 4.70 -22.44
N PRO A 871 -7.91 3.47 -22.02
CA PRO A 871 -6.96 2.36 -21.90
C PRO A 871 -6.18 2.11 -23.20
N ARG A 872 -4.85 2.11 -23.11
CA ARG A 872 -3.97 1.89 -24.25
C ARG A 872 -4.13 0.48 -24.84
N LYS A 873 -3.86 0.37 -26.14
CA LYS A 873 -3.72 -0.93 -26.82
C LYS A 873 -2.30 -1.47 -26.61
N LEU A 874 -2.21 -2.68 -26.04
CA LEU A 874 -0.97 -3.42 -25.87
C LEU A 874 -0.91 -4.47 -26.99
N SER A 875 -0.31 -4.09 -28.13
CA SER A 875 -0.47 -4.77 -29.43
C SER A 875 -1.93 -4.73 -29.94
N ASN A 876 -2.41 -5.80 -30.59
CA ASN A 876 -3.77 -5.89 -31.14
C ASN A 876 -4.86 -6.06 -30.07
N GLN A 877 -4.52 -6.09 -28.78
CA GLN A 877 -5.45 -6.21 -27.66
C GLN A 877 -5.45 -4.91 -26.83
N THR A 878 -6.62 -4.46 -26.40
CA THR A 878 -6.74 -3.37 -25.41
C THR A 878 -6.27 -3.86 -24.04
N LEU A 879 -5.66 -3.00 -23.21
CA LEU A 879 -5.39 -3.32 -21.80
C LEU A 879 -6.66 -3.87 -21.12
N PRO A 880 -6.59 -5.00 -20.41
CA PRO A 880 -7.77 -5.63 -19.83
C PRO A 880 -8.34 -4.75 -18.71
N VAL A 881 -9.53 -4.21 -18.93
CA VAL A 881 -10.21 -3.27 -18.01
C VAL A 881 -10.68 -3.97 -16.73
N PHE A 882 -10.91 -5.28 -16.79
CA PHE A 882 -11.31 -6.14 -15.68
C PHE A 882 -10.83 -7.57 -15.90
N GLY A 883 -10.70 -8.37 -14.83
CA GLY A 883 -10.34 -9.80 -14.90
C GLY A 883 -8.99 -10.12 -14.28
N TYR A 884 -8.42 -11.28 -14.62
CA TYR A 884 -7.15 -11.77 -14.04
C TYR A 884 -6.01 -11.70 -15.05
N ILE A 885 -4.90 -11.10 -14.64
CA ILE A 885 -3.66 -10.92 -15.40
C ILE A 885 -2.47 -11.57 -14.70
N LYS A 886 -1.43 -11.91 -15.46
CA LYS A 886 -0.11 -12.27 -14.92
C LYS A 886 0.85 -11.11 -15.12
N ILE A 887 1.59 -10.75 -14.08
CA ILE A 887 2.48 -9.57 -14.08
C ILE A 887 3.87 -9.93 -13.54
N ILE A 888 4.90 -9.29 -14.09
CA ILE A 888 6.25 -9.28 -13.52
C ILE A 888 6.63 -7.82 -13.23
N PRO A 889 6.75 -7.43 -11.94
CA PRO A 889 7.25 -6.11 -11.56
C PRO A 889 8.76 -6.01 -11.82
N PHE A 890 9.20 -4.95 -12.50
CA PHE A 890 10.62 -4.69 -12.77
C PHE A 890 11.14 -3.46 -12.03
N TYR A 891 10.27 -2.48 -11.73
CA TYR A 891 10.66 -1.21 -11.12
C TYR A 891 9.64 -0.81 -10.05
N ILE A 892 10.09 -0.66 -8.81
CA ILE A 892 9.22 -0.48 -7.63
C ILE A 892 9.34 0.98 -7.16
N LEU A 893 8.33 1.82 -7.41
CA LEU A 893 8.37 3.22 -7.00
C LEU A 893 8.20 3.37 -5.48
N ASN A 894 7.21 2.66 -4.92
CA ASN A 894 6.92 2.65 -3.50
C ASN A 894 6.24 1.32 -3.11
N ALA A 895 5.71 1.20 -1.89
CA ALA A 895 5.12 -0.06 -1.44
C ALA A 895 3.83 -0.46 -2.18
N THR A 896 3.11 0.44 -2.87
CA THR A 896 1.87 0.11 -3.63
C THR A 896 1.93 0.39 -5.13
N ASN A 897 2.84 1.24 -5.62
CA ASN A 897 2.99 1.58 -7.05
C ASN A 897 4.26 0.95 -7.65
N TYR A 898 4.09 0.18 -8.72
CA TYR A 898 5.14 -0.53 -9.44
C TYR A 898 4.98 -0.36 -10.96
N PHE A 899 6.08 -0.40 -11.71
CA PHE A 899 6.05 -0.67 -13.14
C PHE A 899 6.47 -2.12 -13.43
N GLY A 900 5.78 -2.74 -14.38
CA GLY A 900 6.02 -4.12 -14.78
C GLY A 900 5.51 -4.43 -16.18
N ARG A 901 5.67 -5.68 -16.62
CA ARG A 901 5.10 -6.18 -17.89
C ARG A 901 3.95 -7.17 -17.60
N ILE A 902 2.91 -7.14 -18.43
CA ILE A 902 1.87 -8.17 -18.46
C ILE A 902 2.39 -9.35 -19.29
N VAL A 903 2.23 -10.58 -18.80
CA VAL A 903 2.68 -11.80 -19.48
C VAL A 903 1.47 -12.59 -19.96
N ASP A 904 1.26 -12.63 -21.28
CA ASP A 904 0.23 -13.47 -21.89
C ASP A 904 0.65 -14.96 -21.91
N LYS A 905 -0.33 -15.86 -22.11
CA LYS A 905 -0.18 -17.32 -22.09
C LYS A 905 0.54 -17.88 -23.32
N HIS A 906 0.79 -17.08 -24.35
CA HIS A 906 1.18 -17.59 -25.68
C HIS A 906 2.63 -17.26 -26.09
N VAL A 907 3.12 -16.01 -25.98
CA VAL A 907 4.54 -15.65 -26.18
C VAL A 907 4.90 -14.39 -25.36
N ASP A 908 6.08 -14.36 -24.71
CA ASP A 908 6.67 -13.09 -24.24
C ASP A 908 7.41 -12.41 -25.41
N LEU A 909 6.67 -11.62 -26.19
CA LEU A 909 7.19 -10.91 -27.36
C LEU A 909 8.34 -9.94 -27.02
N TYR A 910 8.40 -9.44 -25.78
CA TYR A 910 9.50 -8.57 -25.35
C TYR A 910 10.78 -9.34 -25.04
N ALA A 911 10.68 -10.58 -24.55
CA ALA A 911 11.86 -11.43 -24.39
C ALA A 911 12.55 -11.71 -25.74
N THR A 912 11.76 -11.90 -26.81
CA THR A 912 12.27 -11.98 -28.18
C THR A 912 12.94 -10.68 -28.62
N LEU A 913 12.23 -9.54 -28.52
CA LEU A 913 12.78 -8.22 -28.87
C LEU A 913 14.09 -7.89 -28.12
N SER A 914 14.16 -8.22 -26.83
CA SER A 914 15.34 -7.95 -26.00
C SER A 914 16.54 -8.81 -26.42
N ALA A 915 16.31 -10.04 -26.90
CA ALA A 915 17.36 -10.87 -27.49
C ALA A 915 17.82 -10.31 -28.85
N GLU A 916 16.89 -9.96 -29.75
CA GLU A 916 17.19 -9.39 -31.07
C GLU A 916 17.94 -8.05 -30.96
N MET A 917 17.53 -7.17 -30.05
CA MET A 917 18.23 -5.91 -29.76
C MET A 917 19.65 -6.16 -29.22
N LYS A 918 19.82 -7.18 -28.37
CA LYS A 918 21.14 -7.53 -27.81
C LYS A 918 22.07 -8.10 -28.88
N GLU A 919 21.57 -8.95 -29.77
CA GLU A 919 22.34 -9.47 -30.90
C GLU A 919 22.73 -8.34 -31.87
N TYR A 920 21.77 -7.46 -32.23
CA TYR A 920 22.02 -6.32 -33.11
C TYR A 920 23.07 -5.35 -32.54
N PHE A 921 22.95 -4.97 -31.27
CA PHE A 921 23.91 -4.08 -30.60
C PHE A 921 25.10 -4.83 -29.97
N GLU A 922 25.32 -6.12 -30.22
CA GLU A 922 26.61 -6.74 -29.89
C GLU A 922 27.69 -6.36 -30.91
N ASP A 923 27.32 -6.22 -32.19
CA ASP A 923 28.17 -5.65 -33.24
C ASP A 923 28.58 -4.18 -32.92
N PRO A 924 29.88 -3.84 -32.85
CA PRO A 924 30.34 -2.46 -32.69
C PRO A 924 29.88 -1.50 -33.79
N ASN A 925 29.69 -1.97 -35.03
CA ASN A 925 29.32 -1.13 -36.18
C ASN A 925 27.91 -0.54 -36.04
N ASN A 926 27.03 -1.23 -35.30
CA ASN A 926 25.64 -0.81 -35.06
C ASN A 926 25.51 0.22 -33.90
N LYS A 927 26.62 0.60 -33.24
CA LYS A 927 26.64 1.54 -32.10
C LYS A 927 26.82 2.98 -32.55
N THR A 928 26.06 3.40 -33.54
CA THR A 928 26.10 4.77 -34.07
C THR A 928 25.49 5.76 -33.06
N ALA A 929 26.31 6.69 -32.56
CA ALA A 929 25.87 7.76 -31.67
C ALA A 929 25.02 8.80 -32.40
N VAL A 930 24.13 9.49 -31.67
CA VAL A 930 23.10 10.35 -32.25
C VAL A 930 23.56 11.81 -32.45
N GLU A 931 23.74 12.20 -33.72
CA GLU A 931 24.11 13.57 -34.11
C GLU A 931 23.02 14.62 -33.82
N LYS A 932 21.74 14.23 -33.76
CA LYS A 932 20.62 15.14 -33.45
C LYS A 932 19.58 14.45 -32.56
N VAL A 933 19.46 14.92 -31.33
CA VAL A 933 18.47 14.43 -30.36
C VAL A 933 17.20 15.26 -30.47
N GLU A 934 16.03 14.62 -30.48
CA GLU A 934 14.72 15.28 -30.59
C GLU A 934 13.83 14.99 -29.38
N LYS A 935 13.05 16.01 -28.94
CA LYS A 935 12.14 15.86 -27.79
C LYS A 935 11.03 14.86 -28.13
N PHE A 936 10.82 13.87 -27.26
CA PHE A 936 9.95 12.70 -27.45
C PHE A 936 10.41 11.67 -28.50
N GLY A 937 11.60 11.83 -29.09
CA GLY A 937 12.23 10.83 -29.96
C GLY A 937 12.61 9.54 -29.22
N LEU A 938 12.73 8.43 -29.97
CA LEU A 938 13.04 7.09 -29.47
C LEU A 938 14.45 6.66 -29.89
N TYR A 939 15.20 6.10 -28.95
CA TYR A 939 16.62 5.80 -29.09
C TYR A 939 17.00 4.49 -28.36
N GLY A 940 18.15 3.93 -28.71
CA GLY A 940 18.80 2.88 -27.94
C GLY A 940 19.67 3.46 -26.83
N LEU A 941 19.76 2.77 -25.69
CA LEU A 941 20.71 3.08 -24.63
C LEU A 941 21.39 1.78 -24.17
N ALA A 942 22.73 1.79 -24.09
CA ALA A 942 23.51 0.66 -23.60
C ALA A 942 23.85 0.82 -22.10
N GLU A 943 23.27 -0.02 -21.24
CA GLU A 943 23.60 -0.05 -19.81
C GLU A 943 24.31 -1.38 -19.48
N LYS A 944 25.65 -1.31 -19.38
CA LYS A 944 26.58 -2.44 -19.13
C LYS A 944 26.55 -3.50 -20.23
N THR A 945 25.58 -4.41 -20.19
CA THR A 945 25.40 -5.55 -21.12
C THR A 945 23.95 -5.70 -21.58
N VAL A 946 23.09 -4.72 -21.26
CA VAL A 946 21.68 -4.69 -21.60
C VAL A 946 21.43 -3.45 -22.46
N PHE A 947 20.57 -3.60 -23.47
CA PHE A 947 20.18 -2.52 -24.37
C PHE A 947 18.71 -2.20 -24.15
N HIS A 948 18.42 -0.92 -23.88
CA HIS A 948 17.10 -0.44 -23.52
C HIS A 948 16.56 0.48 -24.61
N ARG A 949 15.25 0.41 -24.86
CA ARG A 949 14.55 1.44 -25.64
C ARG A 949 14.23 2.61 -24.72
N VAL A 950 14.67 3.81 -25.10
CA VAL A 950 14.48 5.01 -24.29
C VAL A 950 13.82 6.12 -25.10
N GLN A 951 12.92 6.88 -24.46
CA GLN A 951 12.30 8.07 -25.03
C GLN A 951 12.89 9.31 -24.37
N VAL A 952 13.30 10.31 -25.16
CA VAL A 952 13.79 11.58 -24.63
C VAL A 952 12.62 12.39 -24.10
N LEU A 953 12.63 12.69 -22.80
CA LEU A 953 11.65 13.59 -22.19
C LEU A 953 12.07 15.03 -22.36
N GLU A 954 13.28 15.40 -21.92
CA GLU A 954 13.80 16.77 -21.94
C GLU A 954 15.31 16.81 -22.22
N MET A 955 15.79 17.93 -22.77
CA MET A 955 17.21 18.18 -23.06
C MET A 955 17.61 19.45 -22.31
N SER A 956 18.65 19.38 -21.47
CA SER A 956 19.12 20.56 -20.73
C SER A 956 20.18 21.31 -21.52
N GLN A 957 19.78 22.32 -22.30
CA GLN A 957 20.74 23.34 -22.75
C GLN A 957 21.20 24.14 -21.53
N ARG A 958 22.52 24.24 -21.34
CA ARG A 958 23.17 25.16 -20.39
C ARG A 958 24.12 26.09 -21.14
N GLU A 959 24.39 27.25 -20.54
CA GLU A 959 25.20 28.31 -21.14
C GLU A 959 26.72 28.06 -20.99
N ASP A 960 27.14 27.03 -20.26
CA ASP A 960 28.55 26.66 -20.01
C ASP A 960 29.10 25.72 -21.11
N PRO A 961 30.11 26.13 -21.91
CA PRO A 961 30.66 25.33 -23.01
C PRO A 961 31.43 24.05 -22.61
N TRP A 962 31.60 23.79 -21.32
CA TRP A 962 32.44 22.71 -20.79
C TRP A 962 31.66 21.64 -20.00
N ALA A 963 30.34 21.80 -19.86
CA ALA A 963 29.47 20.77 -19.27
C ALA A 963 28.92 19.87 -20.38
N LEU A 964 28.87 18.55 -20.15
CA LEU A 964 28.28 17.60 -21.10
C LEU A 964 26.76 17.77 -21.17
N ASP A 965 26.20 17.74 -22.38
CA ASP A 965 24.75 17.75 -22.63
C ASP A 965 24.08 16.56 -21.94
N THR A 966 23.43 16.80 -20.79
CA THR A 966 22.59 15.81 -20.12
C THR A 966 21.18 15.78 -20.71
N VAL A 967 20.69 14.58 -20.99
CA VAL A 967 19.37 14.32 -21.55
C VAL A 967 18.57 13.51 -20.53
N LEU A 968 17.34 13.96 -20.23
CA LEU A 968 16.41 13.22 -19.39
C LEU A 968 15.64 12.23 -20.26
N VAL A 969 15.79 10.93 -20.00
CA VAL A 969 15.14 9.86 -20.75
C VAL A 969 14.21 9.02 -19.89
N LYS A 970 13.22 8.39 -20.54
CA LYS A 970 12.33 7.38 -19.97
C LYS A 970 12.57 6.02 -20.63
N PHE A 971 12.78 4.99 -19.83
CA PHE A 971 12.93 3.62 -20.28
C PHE A 971 11.53 3.05 -20.56
N ILE A 972 11.16 2.92 -21.84
CA ILE A 972 9.74 2.71 -22.22
C ILE A 972 9.19 1.32 -21.85
N ASP A 973 10.09 0.37 -21.58
CA ASP A 973 9.75 -1.02 -21.23
C ASP A 973 9.96 -1.36 -19.74
N GLU A 974 10.55 -0.43 -18.97
CA GLU A 974 10.78 -0.55 -17.52
C GLU A 974 10.03 0.51 -16.69
N GLY A 975 9.61 1.61 -17.30
CA GLY A 975 8.85 2.70 -16.67
C GLY A 975 9.71 3.78 -16.00
N ARG A 976 10.93 3.44 -15.56
CA ARG A 976 11.88 4.38 -14.92
C ARG A 976 12.29 5.53 -15.83
N THR A 977 12.77 6.61 -15.22
CA THR A 977 13.51 7.71 -15.87
C THR A 977 14.97 7.69 -15.44
N GLY A 978 15.82 8.38 -16.20
CA GLY A 978 17.24 8.56 -15.89
C GLY A 978 17.86 9.73 -16.65
N LEU A 979 18.96 10.27 -16.13
CA LEU A 979 19.80 11.23 -16.83
C LEU A 979 20.92 10.47 -17.53
N VAL A 980 21.13 10.75 -18.81
CA VAL A 980 22.19 10.15 -19.66
C VAL A 980 22.95 11.27 -20.36
N THR A 981 24.20 11.04 -20.76
CA THR A 981 24.87 11.97 -21.69
C THR A 981 24.40 11.69 -23.12
N ARG A 982 24.38 12.72 -23.96
CA ARG A 982 24.00 12.58 -25.37
C ARG A 982 24.77 11.48 -26.11
N ASP A 983 26.06 11.30 -25.82
CA ASP A 983 26.93 10.32 -26.48
C ASP A 983 26.58 8.84 -26.15
N GLN A 984 25.76 8.62 -25.12
CA GLN A 984 25.25 7.29 -24.76
C GLN A 984 24.01 6.88 -25.59
N LEU A 985 23.37 7.84 -26.27
CA LEU A 985 22.20 7.59 -27.12
C LEU A 985 22.63 7.02 -28.47
N LEU A 986 22.14 5.82 -28.75
CA LEU A 986 22.36 5.09 -30.00
C LEU A 986 21.16 5.24 -30.93
N HIS A 987 21.41 5.25 -32.24
CA HIS A 987 20.35 5.17 -33.24
C HIS A 987 19.56 3.85 -33.08
N LEU A 988 18.22 3.93 -33.07
CA LEU A 988 17.34 2.76 -32.94
C LEU A 988 16.73 2.41 -34.32
N PRO A 989 16.99 1.22 -34.89
CA PRO A 989 16.31 0.76 -36.11
C PRO A 989 14.79 0.74 -36.02
N GLU A 990 14.11 0.96 -37.15
CA GLU A 990 12.64 0.93 -37.26
C GLU A 990 12.05 -0.44 -36.86
N SER A 991 12.77 -1.53 -37.06
CA SER A 991 12.37 -2.88 -36.60
C SER A 991 12.07 -2.93 -35.09
N PHE A 992 12.83 -2.21 -34.27
CA PHE A 992 12.63 -2.19 -32.82
C PHE A 992 11.57 -1.18 -32.35
N HIS A 993 10.94 -0.45 -33.27
CA HIS A 993 9.78 0.41 -32.98
C HIS A 993 8.44 -0.33 -33.06
N ILE A 994 8.40 -1.55 -33.63
CA ILE A 994 7.17 -2.29 -33.92
C ILE A 994 6.36 -2.64 -32.66
N LEU A 995 7.02 -2.98 -31.54
CA LEU A 995 6.32 -3.24 -30.28
C LEU A 995 6.06 -1.93 -29.51
N PRO A 996 4.84 -1.69 -28.98
CA PRO A 996 4.57 -0.53 -28.13
C PRO A 996 5.39 -0.57 -26.81
N PRO A 997 5.45 0.54 -26.06
CA PRO A 997 6.00 0.56 -24.70
C PRO A 997 5.41 -0.56 -23.82
N GLN A 998 6.27 -1.41 -23.24
CA GLN A 998 5.84 -2.56 -22.45
C GLN A 998 5.63 -2.26 -20.95
N ALA A 999 6.08 -1.10 -20.47
CA ALA A 999 5.94 -0.72 -19.06
C ALA A 999 4.50 -0.30 -18.71
N VAL A 1000 3.78 -1.17 -18.02
CA VAL A 1000 2.47 -0.87 -17.41
C VAL A 1000 2.68 -0.47 -15.96
N GLU A 1001 1.96 0.56 -15.50
CA GLU A 1001 1.95 1.00 -14.10
C GLU A 1001 0.87 0.23 -13.34
N PHE A 1002 1.22 -0.36 -12.21
CA PHE A 1002 0.34 -1.14 -11.34
C PHE A 1002 0.22 -0.47 -9.98
N ILE A 1003 -1.02 -0.33 -9.49
CA ILE A 1003 -1.31 0.23 -8.18
C ILE A 1003 -2.11 -0.78 -7.35
N VAL A 1004 -1.55 -1.24 -6.24
CA VAL A 1004 -2.24 -2.11 -5.27
C VAL A 1004 -3.30 -1.29 -4.52
N CYS A 1005 -4.56 -1.74 -4.57
CA CYS A 1005 -5.68 -1.03 -3.95
C CYS A 1005 -5.87 -1.34 -2.46
N ARG A 1006 -6.87 -0.68 -1.87
CA ARG A 1006 -7.37 -0.89 -0.50
C ARG A 1006 -6.27 -0.93 0.58
N VAL A 1007 -5.24 -0.11 0.45
CA VAL A 1007 -4.23 0.09 1.48
C VAL A 1007 -3.63 1.48 1.36
N LYS A 1008 -3.41 2.16 2.50
CA LYS A 1008 -2.72 3.46 2.60
C LYS A 1008 -1.65 3.40 3.71
N PRO A 1009 -0.67 4.32 3.74
CA PRO A 1009 0.23 4.44 4.88
C PRO A 1009 -0.56 4.66 6.19
N ALA A 1010 0.01 4.22 7.31
CA ALA A 1010 -0.54 4.54 8.63
C ALA A 1010 -0.37 6.03 8.96
N ASP A 1011 -1.00 6.49 10.05
CA ASP A 1011 -0.74 7.80 10.68
C ASP A 1011 -1.02 9.02 9.79
N ASP A 1012 -1.87 8.84 8.78
CA ASP A 1012 -2.19 9.77 7.69
C ASP A 1012 -0.97 10.42 7.00
N GLU A 1013 0.13 9.67 7.02
CA GLU A 1013 1.28 9.83 6.13
C GLU A 1013 0.85 9.69 4.67
N ILE A 1014 1.41 10.55 3.81
CA ILE A 1014 1.07 10.57 2.38
C ILE A 1014 1.97 9.61 1.58
N GLU A 1015 3.07 9.16 2.18
CA GLU A 1015 4.16 8.46 1.49
C GLU A 1015 4.66 7.25 2.27
N TRP A 1016 4.96 6.16 1.56
CA TRP A 1016 5.41 4.90 2.15
C TRP A 1016 6.80 4.99 2.78
N ASN A 1017 6.88 4.67 4.08
CA ASN A 1017 8.15 4.56 4.80
C ASN A 1017 9.12 3.59 4.08
N PRO A 1018 10.42 3.93 3.92
CA PRO A 1018 11.37 3.14 3.12
C PRO A 1018 11.56 1.70 3.62
N LYS A 1019 11.28 1.42 4.90
CA LYS A 1019 11.26 0.07 5.48
C LYS A 1019 10.27 -0.84 4.73
N VAL A 1020 9.08 -0.33 4.42
CA VAL A 1020 8.02 -1.06 3.70
C VAL A 1020 8.39 -1.21 2.23
N THR A 1021 8.77 -0.11 1.58
CA THR A 1021 9.16 -0.11 0.16
C THR A 1021 10.31 -1.09 -0.11
N ARG A 1022 11.34 -1.13 0.74
CA ARG A 1022 12.45 -2.10 0.62
C ARG A 1022 12.01 -3.55 0.82
N TYR A 1023 11.15 -3.81 1.81
CA TYR A 1023 10.62 -5.17 2.05
C TYR A 1023 9.82 -5.68 0.84
N ILE A 1024 8.86 -4.89 0.36
CA ILE A 1024 8.04 -5.23 -0.81
C ILE A 1024 8.91 -5.35 -2.06
N HIS A 1025 9.86 -4.43 -2.29
CA HIS A 1025 10.82 -4.52 -3.40
C HIS A 1025 11.54 -5.87 -3.43
N HIS A 1026 12.21 -6.27 -2.34
CA HIS A 1026 12.91 -7.56 -2.28
C HIS A 1026 11.96 -8.77 -2.34
N LYS A 1027 10.68 -8.60 -1.98
CA LYS A 1027 9.68 -9.66 -2.05
C LYS A 1027 9.14 -9.86 -3.47
N ILE A 1028 8.87 -8.82 -4.24
CA ILE A 1028 8.12 -8.92 -5.52
C ILE A 1028 8.95 -8.73 -6.81
N ILE A 1029 10.12 -8.08 -6.77
CA ILE A 1029 10.85 -7.73 -8.00
C ILE A 1029 11.27 -8.97 -8.81
N GLY A 1030 11.06 -8.93 -10.12
CA GLY A 1030 11.42 -9.99 -11.06
C GLY A 1030 10.60 -11.27 -10.98
N LYS A 1031 9.62 -11.37 -10.07
CA LYS A 1031 8.78 -12.58 -9.90
C LYS A 1031 7.43 -12.46 -10.60
N LEU A 1032 6.96 -13.59 -11.12
CA LEU A 1032 5.61 -13.72 -11.67
C LEU A 1032 4.56 -13.68 -10.55
N HIS A 1033 3.57 -12.81 -10.69
CA HIS A 1033 2.40 -12.73 -9.81
C HIS A 1033 1.13 -12.86 -10.64
N GLU A 1034 0.05 -13.33 -10.02
CA GLU A 1034 -1.30 -13.24 -10.59
C GLU A 1034 -2.06 -12.13 -9.86
N ALA A 1035 -2.80 -11.31 -10.62
CA ALA A 1035 -3.45 -10.12 -10.09
C ALA A 1035 -4.85 -9.94 -10.70
N LYS A 1036 -5.81 -9.51 -9.88
CA LYS A 1036 -7.17 -9.14 -10.31
C LYS A 1036 -7.22 -7.64 -10.62
N VAL A 1037 -7.57 -7.28 -11.85
CA VAL A 1037 -7.78 -5.88 -12.26
C VAL A 1037 -9.13 -5.39 -11.74
N MET A 1038 -9.08 -4.26 -11.04
CA MET A 1038 -10.25 -3.55 -10.48
C MET A 1038 -10.64 -2.35 -11.34
N LEU A 1039 -9.67 -1.68 -11.99
CA LEU A 1039 -9.87 -0.57 -12.93
C LEU A 1039 -8.63 -0.43 -13.83
N ALA A 1040 -8.79 0.09 -15.04
CA ALA A 1040 -7.67 0.51 -15.90
C ALA A 1040 -7.94 1.91 -16.50
N LEU A 1041 -6.91 2.75 -16.54
CA LEU A 1041 -6.96 4.12 -17.07
C LEU A 1041 -5.64 4.46 -17.76
N GLY A 1042 -5.67 4.76 -19.05
CA GLY A 1042 -4.49 5.09 -19.85
C GLY A 1042 -3.43 3.98 -19.86
N ASN A 1043 -2.44 4.11 -18.98
CA ASN A 1043 -1.31 3.20 -18.78
C ASN A 1043 -1.21 2.68 -17.32
N THR A 1044 -2.19 3.02 -16.47
CA THR A 1044 -2.28 2.65 -15.05
C THR A 1044 -3.36 1.58 -14.87
N VAL A 1045 -3.04 0.54 -14.11
CA VAL A 1045 -3.93 -0.59 -13.80
C VAL A 1045 -3.99 -0.77 -12.29
N TRP A 1046 -5.19 -0.69 -11.73
CA TRP A 1046 -5.46 -0.87 -10.31
C TRP A 1046 -5.76 -2.34 -10.03
N ILE A 1047 -5.05 -2.93 -9.05
CA ILE A 1047 -5.06 -4.37 -8.80
C ILE A 1047 -5.31 -4.72 -7.33
N ASP A 1048 -6.21 -5.67 -7.07
CA ASP A 1048 -6.45 -6.29 -5.76
C ASP A 1048 -7.33 -7.55 -5.89
N PRO A 1049 -6.87 -8.74 -5.46
CA PRO A 1049 -5.57 -9.02 -4.87
C PRO A 1049 -4.43 -9.09 -5.91
N MET A 1050 -3.19 -9.00 -5.42
CA MET A 1050 -1.97 -9.35 -6.14
C MET A 1050 -1.25 -10.44 -5.33
N VAL A 1051 -1.08 -11.63 -5.92
CA VAL A 1051 -0.59 -12.83 -5.23
C VAL A 1051 0.58 -13.47 -5.97
N HIS A 1052 1.56 -13.97 -5.22
CA HIS A 1052 2.55 -14.90 -5.75
C HIS A 1052 2.05 -16.33 -5.57
N ILE A 1053 2.15 -17.15 -6.62
CA ILE A 1053 1.58 -18.48 -6.65
C ILE A 1053 2.64 -19.51 -7.08
N THR A 1054 3.03 -20.38 -6.14
CA THR A 1054 3.86 -21.55 -6.45
C THR A 1054 2.98 -22.71 -6.88
N ARG A 1055 3.23 -23.23 -8.10
CA ARG A 1055 2.53 -24.41 -8.64
C ARG A 1055 3.24 -25.69 -8.20
N LEU A 1056 2.55 -26.53 -7.42
CA LEU A 1056 3.07 -27.81 -6.96
C LEU A 1056 2.82 -28.88 -8.04
N SER A 1057 3.74 -28.96 -9.01
CA SER A 1057 3.68 -29.87 -10.18
C SER A 1057 3.27 -31.30 -9.83
N ASN A 1058 3.78 -31.84 -8.72
CA ASN A 1058 3.56 -33.21 -8.26
C ASN A 1058 2.14 -33.46 -7.73
N LEU A 1059 1.47 -32.41 -7.24
CA LEU A 1059 0.11 -32.47 -6.67
C LEU A 1059 -0.95 -31.89 -7.62
N LYS A 1060 -0.53 -31.24 -8.71
CA LYS A 1060 -1.37 -30.45 -9.64
C LYS A 1060 -2.11 -29.26 -9.00
N THR A 1061 -1.81 -28.94 -7.74
CA THR A 1061 -2.34 -27.80 -6.98
C THR A 1061 -1.45 -26.57 -7.11
N SER A 1062 -1.94 -25.45 -6.61
CA SER A 1062 -1.25 -24.16 -6.54
C SER A 1062 -1.43 -23.57 -5.14
N VAL A 1063 -0.36 -23.05 -4.55
CA VAL A 1063 -0.37 -22.41 -3.23
C VAL A 1063 -0.11 -20.92 -3.42
N ILE A 1064 -0.89 -20.08 -2.73
CA ILE A 1064 -0.59 -18.64 -2.62
C ILE A 1064 0.49 -18.49 -1.55
N ASP A 1065 1.69 -18.07 -1.96
CA ASP A 1065 2.82 -17.90 -1.04
C ASP A 1065 2.70 -16.61 -0.22
N TYR A 1066 2.11 -15.56 -0.82
CA TYR A 1066 1.79 -14.29 -0.18
C TYR A 1066 0.84 -13.44 -1.04
N ASN A 1067 0.06 -12.56 -0.39
CA ASN A 1067 -0.70 -11.47 -1.01
C ASN A 1067 -0.02 -10.13 -0.66
N VAL A 1068 0.36 -9.35 -1.67
CA VAL A 1068 1.16 -8.12 -1.49
C VAL A 1068 0.46 -7.09 -0.59
N ARG A 1069 -0.88 -6.98 -0.62
CA ARG A 1069 -1.65 -6.11 0.27
C ARG A 1069 -1.56 -6.57 1.73
N ALA A 1070 -1.71 -7.88 1.98
CA ALA A 1070 -1.61 -8.47 3.32
C ALA A 1070 -0.19 -8.32 3.90
N GLU A 1071 0.83 -8.41 3.06
CA GLU A 1071 2.23 -8.18 3.44
C GLU A 1071 2.50 -6.75 3.91
N ILE A 1072 1.97 -5.74 3.20
CA ILE A 1072 2.07 -4.33 3.62
C ILE A 1072 1.41 -4.11 4.99
N LEU A 1073 0.22 -4.66 5.20
CA LEU A 1073 -0.51 -4.60 6.47
C LEU A 1073 0.22 -5.34 7.60
N SER A 1074 0.85 -6.48 7.29
CA SER A 1074 1.64 -7.29 8.26
C SER A 1074 2.89 -6.59 8.78
N MET A 1075 3.33 -5.51 8.14
CA MET A 1075 4.41 -4.64 8.65
C MET A 1075 3.92 -3.55 9.62
N GLY A 1076 2.60 -3.36 9.77
CA GLY A 1076 2.01 -2.39 10.70
C GLY A 1076 2.29 -0.92 10.37
N MET A 1077 2.85 -0.64 9.19
CA MET A 1077 3.15 0.71 8.67
C MET A 1077 2.12 1.17 7.62
N GLY A 1078 1.09 0.37 7.39
CA GLY A 1078 -0.04 0.66 6.51
C GLY A 1078 -1.35 0.17 7.14
N ILE A 1079 -2.46 0.75 6.68
CA ILE A 1079 -3.83 0.46 7.10
C ILE A 1079 -4.73 0.26 5.88
N ASP A 1080 -5.91 -0.33 6.09
CA ASP A 1080 -6.91 -0.50 5.03
C ASP A 1080 -7.36 0.86 4.47
N ASN A 1081 -7.79 0.87 3.21
CA ASN A 1081 -8.34 2.02 2.52
C ASN A 1081 -9.55 1.58 1.69
N SER A 1082 -10.61 1.15 2.39
CA SER A 1082 -11.84 0.59 1.81
C SER A 1082 -12.43 1.46 0.70
N GLU A 1083 -12.49 2.77 0.93
CA GLU A 1083 -13.04 3.77 -0.01
C GLU A 1083 -12.27 3.90 -1.33
N HIS A 1084 -10.98 3.54 -1.38
CA HIS A 1084 -10.08 3.81 -2.51
C HIS A 1084 -10.70 3.44 -3.86
N VAL A 1085 -11.28 2.24 -3.96
CA VAL A 1085 -11.87 1.74 -5.22
C VAL A 1085 -13.17 2.48 -5.57
N GLU A 1086 -13.96 2.87 -4.58
CA GLU A 1086 -15.21 3.60 -4.81
C GLU A 1086 -14.96 5.07 -5.21
N GLN A 1087 -13.99 5.74 -4.60
CA GLN A 1087 -13.55 7.07 -4.99
C GLN A 1087 -13.07 7.08 -6.46
N LEU A 1088 -12.29 6.07 -6.87
CA LEU A 1088 -11.88 5.87 -8.27
C LEU A 1088 -13.07 5.58 -9.21
N LYS A 1089 -14.02 4.73 -8.81
CA LYS A 1089 -15.28 4.51 -9.55
C LYS A 1089 -16.13 5.78 -9.68
N ARG A 1090 -16.09 6.69 -8.69
CA ARG A 1090 -16.82 7.97 -8.78
C ARG A 1090 -16.17 8.88 -9.82
N LEU A 1091 -14.84 9.03 -9.83
CA LEU A 1091 -14.12 9.79 -10.87
C LEU A 1091 -14.41 9.28 -12.30
N TYR A 1092 -14.53 7.95 -12.47
CA TYR A 1092 -14.86 7.33 -13.76
C TYR A 1092 -16.29 7.67 -14.23
N ARG A 1093 -17.25 7.67 -13.30
CA ARG A 1093 -18.65 8.09 -13.54
C ARG A 1093 -18.77 9.59 -13.82
N GLU A 1094 -18.08 10.42 -13.04
CA GLU A 1094 -18.03 11.89 -13.20
C GLU A 1094 -17.56 12.29 -14.62
N ALA A 1095 -16.56 11.57 -15.17
CA ALA A 1095 -16.05 11.79 -16.52
C ALA A 1095 -16.91 11.19 -17.66
N LYS A 1096 -18.09 10.63 -17.35
CA LYS A 1096 -19.01 9.98 -18.32
C LYS A 1096 -18.36 8.89 -19.18
N MET A 1097 -17.32 8.23 -18.67
CA MET A 1097 -16.72 7.05 -19.30
C MET A 1097 -17.74 5.91 -19.29
N SER A 1098 -17.76 5.07 -20.35
CA SER A 1098 -18.78 4.03 -20.51
C SER A 1098 -18.74 2.99 -19.39
N THR A 1099 -19.78 2.96 -18.56
CA THR A 1099 -19.94 2.00 -17.46
C THR A 1099 -20.33 0.63 -18.00
N PHE A 1100 -19.38 -0.32 -17.97
CA PHE A 1100 -19.59 -1.70 -18.42
C PHE A 1100 -20.21 -2.64 -17.36
N GLU A 1101 -20.67 -2.11 -16.22
CA GLU A 1101 -21.28 -2.89 -15.12
C GLU A 1101 -22.74 -3.33 -15.41
N GLU A 1102 -23.04 -3.73 -16.65
CA GLU A 1102 -24.38 -4.18 -17.07
C GLU A 1102 -24.33 -5.32 -18.11
N SER A 1103 -23.51 -6.34 -17.85
CA SER A 1103 -23.36 -7.54 -18.71
C SER A 1103 -23.29 -8.87 -17.96
N LEU A 1104 -23.67 -8.90 -16.68
CA LEU A 1104 -23.61 -10.09 -15.80
C LEU A 1104 -24.96 -10.72 -15.44
N SER A 1105 -26.06 -10.25 -16.06
CA SER A 1105 -27.44 -10.66 -15.69
C SER A 1105 -28.31 -11.19 -16.83
N GLN A 1106 -27.80 -11.30 -18.07
CA GLN A 1106 -28.57 -11.80 -19.23
C GLN A 1106 -27.77 -12.76 -20.12
N THR A 1107 -27.55 -14.02 -19.69
CA THR A 1107 -27.10 -15.11 -20.59
C THR A 1107 -27.57 -16.51 -20.18
N LEU A 1108 -28.83 -16.66 -19.72
CA LEU A 1108 -29.46 -17.97 -19.48
C LEU A 1108 -30.93 -18.04 -19.96
N VAL A 1109 -31.14 -17.78 -21.26
CA VAL A 1109 -32.33 -18.26 -21.99
C VAL A 1109 -31.89 -18.78 -23.36
N PRO A 1110 -32.10 -20.07 -23.70
CA PRO A 1110 -31.89 -20.57 -25.06
C PRO A 1110 -33.11 -20.23 -25.93
N SER A 1111 -32.95 -19.35 -26.92
CA SER A 1111 -34.00 -19.04 -27.89
C SER A 1111 -34.17 -20.17 -28.92
N SER A 1112 -35.40 -20.66 -29.10
CA SER A 1112 -35.79 -21.55 -30.20
C SER A 1112 -35.77 -20.80 -31.53
N ALA A 1113 -35.22 -21.42 -32.59
CA ALA A 1113 -35.18 -20.85 -33.93
C ALA A 1113 -36.46 -21.10 -34.72
N THR A 1114 -36.85 -20.13 -35.58
CA THR A 1114 -37.29 -20.37 -36.97
C THR A 1114 -37.18 -19.08 -37.80
N ASP A 1115 -36.95 -19.27 -39.09
CA ASP A 1115 -36.56 -18.31 -40.13
C ASP A 1115 -37.56 -17.18 -40.46
N ALA A 1116 -37.03 -16.04 -40.95
CA ALA A 1116 -37.52 -15.37 -42.17
C ALA A 1116 -36.58 -14.23 -42.68
N VAL A 1117 -36.13 -14.35 -43.93
CA VAL A 1117 -35.96 -13.32 -44.99
C VAL A 1117 -35.57 -11.85 -44.59
N GLY A 1118 -34.43 -11.38 -45.12
CA GLY A 1118 -34.13 -9.94 -45.36
C GLY A 1118 -34.10 -9.61 -46.86
N PRO A 1119 -33.34 -8.60 -47.36
CA PRO A 1119 -32.54 -7.57 -46.66
C PRO A 1119 -32.60 -6.14 -47.30
N GLN A 1120 -31.68 -5.24 -46.88
CA GLN A 1120 -31.19 -4.00 -47.53
C GLN A 1120 -31.94 -2.66 -47.35
N SER A 1121 -31.13 -1.58 -47.39
CA SER A 1121 -31.45 -0.22 -47.91
C SER A 1121 -32.35 0.70 -47.06
N ILE A 1122 -32.10 2.01 -46.85
CA ILE A 1122 -30.96 2.92 -47.15
C ILE A 1122 -31.01 4.10 -46.14
N ARG A 1123 -29.94 4.92 -46.00
CA ARG A 1123 -29.95 6.17 -45.20
C ARG A 1123 -30.88 7.25 -45.80
N PRO A 1124 -31.27 8.27 -45.02
CA PRO A 1124 -30.70 9.59 -45.34
C PRO A 1124 -30.16 10.35 -44.12
N GLU A 1125 -29.58 11.52 -44.40
CA GLU A 1125 -28.90 12.42 -43.45
C GLU A 1125 -29.74 13.69 -43.19
N ASP A 1126 -29.35 14.44 -42.16
CA ASP A 1126 -29.61 15.85 -41.86
C ASP A 1126 -30.62 16.66 -42.71
N ARG A 1127 -31.54 17.36 -42.01
CA ARG A 1127 -31.38 18.82 -41.83
C ARG A 1127 -32.26 19.43 -40.74
N SER A 1128 -31.97 20.71 -40.47
CA SER A 1128 -32.42 21.55 -39.37
C SER A 1128 -33.73 22.32 -39.62
N SER A 1129 -34.29 22.84 -38.52
CA SER A 1129 -34.73 24.26 -38.31
C SER A 1129 -36.23 24.58 -38.13
N GLU A 1130 -36.49 25.27 -37.00
CA GLU A 1130 -37.46 26.36 -36.76
C GLU A 1130 -38.98 26.14 -36.50
N ARG A 1131 -39.37 26.60 -35.28
CA ARG A 1131 -40.51 27.48 -34.89
C ARG A 1131 -41.98 27.08 -35.14
N GLY A 1132 -42.71 26.95 -34.02
CA GLY A 1132 -44.11 27.40 -33.83
C GLY A 1132 -45.23 26.44 -34.26
N ALA A 1133 -46.47 26.57 -33.76
CA ALA A 1133 -46.96 27.34 -32.61
C ALA A 1133 -48.35 26.81 -32.14
N ASP A 1134 -48.67 27.04 -30.86
CA ASP A 1134 -49.99 27.20 -30.21
C ASP A 1134 -51.11 26.12 -30.24
N SER A 1135 -51.90 26.14 -29.15
CA SER A 1135 -53.30 25.63 -28.98
C SER A 1135 -53.56 24.10 -28.90
N GLU A 1136 -54.44 23.57 -28.03
CA GLU A 1136 -54.97 24.03 -26.72
C GLU A 1136 -55.73 22.88 -25.97
N THR A 1137 -56.41 23.20 -24.87
CA THR A 1137 -57.41 22.38 -24.11
C THR A 1137 -56.95 21.24 -23.18
N ASP A 1138 -56.75 21.61 -21.91
CA ASP A 1138 -57.49 21.13 -20.72
C ASP A 1138 -57.60 19.64 -20.33
N SER A 1139 -57.10 19.33 -19.13
CA SER A 1139 -58.00 19.24 -17.96
C SER A 1139 -57.25 19.34 -16.62
N GLU A 1140 -58.00 19.71 -15.58
CA GLU A 1140 -57.55 20.07 -14.23
C GLU A 1140 -57.16 18.83 -13.35
N ASN A 1141 -56.69 18.91 -12.10
CA ASN A 1141 -56.80 19.98 -11.09
C ASN A 1141 -55.73 19.96 -9.96
N GLN A 1142 -55.65 21.09 -9.24
CA GLN A 1142 -55.09 21.39 -7.89
C GLN A 1142 -54.00 20.48 -7.27
N LYS A 1143 -52.81 20.98 -6.89
CA LYS A 1143 -52.49 22.00 -5.85
C LYS A 1143 -53.02 21.68 -4.44
N GLN A 1144 -52.13 21.31 -3.52
CA GLN A 1144 -51.64 22.22 -2.45
C GLN A 1144 -50.55 21.50 -1.62
N GLY A 1145 -49.82 22.27 -0.81
CA GLY A 1145 -49.00 21.78 0.29
C GLY A 1145 -48.78 22.90 1.29
N TRP A 1146 -48.21 22.62 2.46
CA TRP A 1146 -47.43 23.58 3.27
C TRP A 1146 -46.76 22.90 4.49
N LEU A 1147 -45.48 23.22 4.67
CA LEU A 1147 -44.77 23.54 5.92
C LEU A 1147 -44.98 22.74 7.25
N PHE A 1148 -43.82 22.36 7.82
CA PHE A 1148 -43.39 22.58 9.22
C PHE A 1148 -43.52 21.48 10.32
N THR A 1149 -42.33 21.13 10.84
CA THR A 1149 -41.92 20.93 12.25
C THR A 1149 -42.44 19.77 13.14
N SER A 1150 -41.64 18.68 13.18
CA SER A 1150 -40.67 18.38 14.28
C SER A 1150 -41.05 17.57 15.55
N TRP A 1151 -39.97 17.11 16.22
CA TRP A 1151 -39.79 16.61 17.62
C TRP A 1151 -39.92 15.09 17.96
N LEU A 1152 -38.74 14.55 18.31
CA LEU A 1152 -38.39 13.61 19.41
C LEU A 1152 -38.98 12.19 19.58
N THR A 1153 -38.04 11.27 19.89
CA THR A 1153 -38.17 10.08 20.80
C THR A 1153 -39.11 8.93 20.36
N GLU A 1154 -38.94 7.66 20.78
CA GLU A 1154 -38.03 7.05 21.79
C GLU A 1154 -37.78 5.56 21.51
N ASN A 1155 -36.77 4.98 22.19
CA ASN A 1155 -36.50 3.53 22.39
C ASN A 1155 -36.08 2.71 21.13
N HIS A 1156 -35.23 1.68 21.27
CA HIS A 1156 -34.82 0.97 22.48
C HIS A 1156 -33.32 0.61 22.54
#